data_AF-A0A1D3TWJ1-F1
#
_entry.id   AF-A0A1D3TWJ1-F1
#
_cell.length_a   1.000
_cell.length_b   1.000
_cell.length_c   1.000
_cell.angle_alpha   90.00
_cell.angle_beta   90.00
_cell.angle_gamma   90.00
#
_symmetry.space_group_name_H-M   'P 1'
#
loop_
_entity.id
_entity.type
_entity.pdbx_description
1 polymer ?
#
loop_
_entity_poly.entity_id
_entity_poly.type
_entity_poly.pdbx_seq_one_letter_code
_entity_poly.pdbx_strand_id
1 'polypeptide(L)'
;MGLQEEGSLYEIAYMFCDNAIEKETGEDINSVVDSIIEDTVITFSNKVTDPEDLRKYLYSRISREREEDEPSMLLGEEAENETWWVDYRAENNAKLSFWNRYFKYLYDEKQWERSAIKKSIDNTTDILLNSIANPQKSVAQEKRAMVVGYVQSGKTANYIGLINKALDAGYKYIIILAGIHNNLRSQTQARIDEEVLGYETDSAAKQKQRERAEKNKIGVGKLYNAGFVQTLTFRDEKGDFTKNRSGLLTSPENATIIVTKKIKSTLENLIDNIESNSEVSKDENGKFYMKAKYPLLLIDDEADQASVNTGYEFDDANNIVDEYDVKTINRLIRSLLNHFECKSYVGYTATPYANIFIPNNIQEASEELGNDLFPADCIISLPKPYRYIGANEFFGYGSADEDVKPMPLVRKIKEVNFVDVKKKTVGELPDSLKKALKCFLISVAVRNCRKEKNKPNTMLIHVARIKNMQDILARKVNEYFFDELQPMIIDGDSETRNEIFRLIEEDYLSTTKSMMDDFSRYMENTELFDSNEVFAEIVRLMNEEKIRIHVINGNSKDSLSYKENEGEEYNVIAIGGDKFSRGLTLEGLSVSYFTRESKYYDTLMQMGRWFGFRPKYADLCRVFITEDIYRWFARIAFATDNLRNQISYMCDEKAKPKDFGLRVATHPGLKISSPKKVKSGALQKLDFSNTLTVTRDIDVDIQQYDTNFSAVDRMFSTASKVYLSEEHFSKLGRMTDNDHLFLENISGQRIIEFFSEFQTSKYASKVNGNNIATYIKEQNRDGLLVDWTVCLINLGKEDPGFEIAGHKIKNGITRHGENSVVPLRDGKVCSVHMLKSKGHEYFALSQKEYEDALKIGRVSDKGNEDTIAANIRAQMDPKKGLLLIYPIDYSDTESETRNFRVDGVEHKTPFGLVVVFPKGNGKSISYQVNPIVMKGDGNDIFD
;
A
#
# COMPACT_ATOMS: atom_id res chain seq x y z
N MET A 1 -37.43 0.64 -21.60
CA MET A 1 -36.91 2.03 -21.53
C MET A 1 -36.74 2.54 -20.08
N GLY A 2 -37.39 1.95 -19.04
CA GLY A 2 -37.42 2.57 -17.69
C GLY A 2 -36.17 2.48 -16.80
N LEU A 3 -35.40 1.38 -16.77
CA LEU A 3 -34.34 1.20 -15.75
C LEU A 3 -33.01 1.93 -16.03
N GLN A 4 -32.68 2.14 -17.32
CA GLN A 4 -31.39 2.73 -17.71
C GLN A 4 -31.43 4.28 -17.65
N GLU A 5 -32.60 4.88 -17.91
CA GLU A 5 -32.83 6.33 -17.74
C GLU A 5 -32.89 6.73 -16.27
N GLU A 6 -33.46 5.87 -15.41
CA GLU A 6 -33.56 6.12 -13.97
C GLU A 6 -32.21 6.03 -13.26
N GLY A 7 -31.35 5.05 -13.61
CA GLY A 7 -29.99 4.99 -13.10
C GLY A 7 -29.15 6.23 -13.47
N SER A 8 -29.37 6.80 -14.66
CA SER A 8 -28.73 8.06 -15.08
C SER A 8 -29.19 9.25 -14.21
N LEU A 9 -30.47 9.28 -13.84
CA LEU A 9 -31.03 10.29 -12.93
C LEU A 9 -30.46 10.20 -11.52
N TYR A 10 -30.26 8.98 -11.00
CA TYR A 10 -29.66 8.75 -9.68
C TYR A 10 -28.21 9.26 -9.65
N GLU A 11 -27.45 9.03 -10.72
CA GLU A 11 -26.08 9.55 -10.87
C GLU A 11 -26.04 11.07 -10.98
N ILE A 12 -27.00 11.70 -11.67
CA ILE A 12 -27.11 13.17 -11.73
C ILE A 12 -27.45 13.74 -10.35
N ALA A 13 -28.36 13.10 -9.62
CA ALA A 13 -28.72 13.48 -8.26
C ALA A 13 -27.50 13.35 -7.33
N TYR A 14 -26.75 12.26 -7.44
CA TYR A 14 -25.51 12.08 -6.70
C TYR A 14 -24.48 13.17 -7.04
N MET A 15 -24.24 13.49 -8.32
CA MET A 15 -23.34 14.59 -8.70
C MET A 15 -23.75 15.94 -8.09
N PHE A 16 -25.06 16.21 -8.03
CA PHE A 16 -25.59 17.42 -7.40
C PHE A 16 -25.30 17.43 -5.89
N CYS A 17 -25.55 16.29 -5.23
CA CYS A 17 -25.27 16.08 -3.81
C CYS A 17 -23.77 16.23 -3.48
N ASP A 18 -22.90 15.56 -4.24
CA ASP A 18 -21.44 15.56 -4.05
C ASP A 18 -20.86 16.97 -4.17
N ASN A 19 -21.25 17.72 -5.22
CA ASN A 19 -20.82 19.11 -5.39
C ASN A 19 -21.33 20.05 -4.29
N ALA A 20 -22.44 19.73 -3.63
CA ALA A 20 -22.93 20.49 -2.49
C ALA A 20 -22.13 20.16 -1.23
N ILE A 21 -21.78 18.89 -1.02
CA ILE A 21 -20.93 18.43 0.08
C ILE A 21 -19.51 19.03 -0.03
N GLU A 22 -18.91 19.04 -1.23
CA GLU A 22 -17.56 19.59 -1.47
C GLU A 22 -17.44 21.10 -1.15
N LYS A 23 -18.56 21.83 -1.04
CA LYS A 23 -18.58 23.28 -0.77
C LYS A 23 -18.72 23.65 0.70
N GLU A 24 -19.05 22.69 1.55
CA GLU A 24 -19.26 22.91 2.99
C GLU A 24 -17.94 22.74 3.76
N THR A 25 -17.68 23.64 4.71
CA THR A 25 -16.50 23.59 5.61
C THR A 25 -16.96 23.87 7.05
N GLY A 26 -16.82 22.91 7.98
CA GLY A 26 -17.28 23.05 9.37
C GLY A 26 -17.12 21.79 10.23
N GLU A 27 -17.28 21.92 11.55
CA GLU A 27 -16.97 20.88 12.56
C GLU A 27 -17.99 19.72 12.67
N ASP A 28 -19.21 19.86 12.15
CA ASP A 28 -20.24 18.80 12.17
C ASP A 28 -20.65 18.33 10.77
N ILE A 29 -19.69 17.68 10.10
CA ILE A 29 -19.80 17.21 8.72
C ILE A 29 -20.92 16.19 8.51
N ASN A 30 -21.30 15.40 9.51
CA ASN A 30 -22.27 14.31 9.32
C ASN A 30 -23.72 14.82 9.27
N SER A 31 -24.09 15.76 10.15
CA SER A 31 -25.42 16.36 10.13
C SER A 31 -25.67 17.21 8.87
N VAL A 32 -24.63 17.88 8.39
CA VAL A 32 -24.66 18.65 7.14
C VAL A 32 -24.90 17.75 5.92
N VAL A 33 -24.27 16.57 5.89
CA VAL A 33 -24.44 15.61 4.78
C VAL A 33 -25.83 15.01 4.75
N ASP A 34 -26.37 14.64 5.91
CA ASP A 34 -27.75 14.16 6.00
C ASP A 34 -28.73 15.19 5.43
N SER A 35 -28.54 16.47 5.78
CA SER A 35 -29.36 17.56 5.24
C SER A 35 -29.22 17.68 3.72
N ILE A 36 -27.99 17.63 3.18
CA ILE A 36 -27.75 17.75 1.73
C ILE A 36 -28.32 16.56 0.95
N ILE A 37 -28.25 15.35 1.51
CA ILE A 37 -28.87 14.16 0.93
C ILE A 37 -30.39 14.36 0.88
N GLU A 38 -31.02 14.77 1.98
CA GLU A 38 -32.47 15.01 2.01
C GLU A 38 -32.88 16.12 1.02
N ASP A 39 -32.15 17.23 0.97
CA ASP A 39 -32.40 18.32 0.02
C ASP A 39 -32.27 17.85 -1.44
N THR A 40 -31.31 16.97 -1.71
CA THR A 40 -31.14 16.34 -3.02
C THR A 40 -32.32 15.41 -3.34
N VAL A 41 -32.73 14.56 -2.39
CA VAL A 41 -33.88 13.65 -2.57
C VAL A 41 -35.15 14.47 -2.85
N ILE A 42 -35.39 15.56 -2.11
CA ILE A 42 -36.51 16.47 -2.35
C ILE A 42 -36.44 17.07 -3.76
N THR A 43 -35.27 17.55 -4.17
CA THR A 43 -35.05 18.18 -5.48
C THR A 43 -35.32 17.23 -6.65
N PHE A 44 -34.98 15.94 -6.48
CA PHE A 44 -35.12 14.92 -7.52
C PHE A 44 -36.37 14.05 -7.37
N SER A 45 -37.15 14.19 -6.29
CA SER A 45 -38.33 13.37 -5.95
C SER A 45 -39.35 13.23 -7.08
N ASN A 46 -39.61 14.31 -7.83
CA ASN A 46 -40.56 14.32 -8.95
C ASN A 46 -40.01 13.70 -10.25
N LYS A 47 -38.73 13.33 -10.28
CA LYS A 47 -38.03 12.79 -11.46
C LYS A 47 -37.64 11.32 -11.31
N VAL A 48 -37.83 10.73 -10.13
CA VAL A 48 -37.53 9.32 -9.83
C VAL A 48 -38.82 8.57 -9.49
N THR A 49 -38.86 7.25 -9.68
CA THR A 49 -40.05 6.45 -9.38
C THR A 49 -40.28 6.25 -7.89
N ASP A 50 -39.20 6.10 -7.10
CA ASP A 50 -39.25 6.00 -5.64
C ASP A 50 -38.14 6.86 -4.98
N PRO A 51 -38.51 7.97 -4.30
CA PRO A 51 -37.57 8.79 -3.55
C PRO A 51 -36.81 8.03 -2.44
N GLU A 52 -37.39 6.98 -1.85
CA GLU A 52 -36.70 6.16 -0.83
C GLU A 52 -35.54 5.35 -1.43
N ASP A 53 -35.70 4.87 -2.65
CA ASP A 53 -34.63 4.14 -3.33
C ASP A 53 -33.50 5.08 -3.77
N LEU A 54 -33.84 6.31 -4.18
CA LEU A 54 -32.84 7.36 -4.41
C LEU A 54 -32.10 7.70 -3.10
N ARG A 55 -32.82 7.85 -1.98
CA ARG A 55 -32.22 8.10 -0.66
C ARG A 55 -31.23 7.00 -0.29
N LYS A 56 -31.65 5.73 -0.32
CA LYS A 56 -30.78 4.58 -0.04
C LYS A 56 -29.57 4.56 -0.95
N TYR A 57 -29.76 4.87 -2.23
CA TYR A 57 -28.67 4.96 -3.20
C TYR A 57 -27.67 6.05 -2.81
N LEU A 58 -28.12 7.28 -2.53
CA LEU A 58 -27.25 8.41 -2.15
C LEU A 58 -26.49 8.13 -0.85
N TYR A 59 -27.17 7.65 0.18
CA TYR A 59 -26.55 7.24 1.45
C TYR A 59 -25.49 6.18 1.23
N SER A 60 -25.84 5.09 0.55
CA SER A 60 -24.90 4.02 0.25
C SER A 60 -23.70 4.54 -0.55
N ARG A 61 -23.93 5.44 -1.51
CA ARG A 61 -22.89 6.01 -2.37
C ARG A 61 -21.91 6.90 -1.61
N ILE A 62 -22.43 7.84 -0.82
CA ILE A 62 -21.62 8.80 -0.05
C ILE A 62 -20.85 8.09 1.06
N SER A 63 -21.48 7.14 1.76
CA SER A 63 -20.78 6.33 2.76
C SER A 63 -19.62 5.53 2.15
N ARG A 64 -19.83 4.91 0.97
CA ARG A 64 -18.76 4.20 0.26
C ARG A 64 -17.58 5.11 -0.08
N GLU A 65 -17.85 6.32 -0.55
CA GLU A 65 -16.80 7.27 -0.95
C GLU A 65 -16.05 7.86 0.23
N ARG A 66 -16.68 8.00 1.39
CA ARG A 66 -16.02 8.43 2.63
C ARG A 66 -15.14 7.36 3.24
N GLU A 67 -15.51 6.10 3.08
CA GLU A 67 -14.70 4.94 3.50
C GLU A 67 -13.56 4.61 2.52
N GLU A 68 -13.58 5.15 1.29
CA GLU A 68 -12.43 5.04 0.39
C GLU A 68 -11.35 6.03 0.84
N ASP A 69 -10.22 5.48 1.30
CA ASP A 69 -9.00 6.24 1.61
C ASP A 69 -8.71 7.24 0.48
N GLU A 70 -8.34 8.47 0.83
CA GLU A 70 -7.74 9.38 -0.15
C GLU A 70 -6.36 8.86 -0.58
N PRO A 71 -5.91 9.12 -1.82
CA PRO A 71 -4.55 8.77 -2.21
C PRO A 71 -3.54 9.45 -1.30
N SER A 72 -2.66 8.67 -0.67
CA SER A 72 -1.51 9.23 0.04
C SER A 72 -0.42 9.61 -0.96
N MET A 73 -0.02 10.88 -0.94
CA MET A 73 0.70 11.50 -2.06
C MET A 73 1.96 12.24 -1.67
N LEU A 74 3.09 11.74 -2.16
CA LEU A 74 4.38 12.32 -1.85
C LEU A 74 4.77 13.28 -2.97
N LEU A 75 4.68 14.57 -2.69
CA LEU A 75 5.21 15.64 -3.52
C LEU A 75 6.22 16.43 -2.70
N GLY A 76 7.33 16.83 -3.32
CA GLY A 76 8.11 17.91 -2.75
C GLY A 76 7.45 19.27 -3.00
N GLU A 77 7.82 20.26 -2.20
CA GLU A 77 7.34 21.65 -2.31
C GLU A 77 7.34 22.21 -3.75
N GLU A 78 8.37 21.91 -4.56
CA GLU A 78 8.41 22.30 -5.99
C GLU A 78 7.39 21.57 -6.88
N ALA A 79 7.11 20.29 -6.61
CA ALA A 79 6.18 19.47 -7.38
C ALA A 79 4.71 19.70 -6.95
N GLU A 80 4.49 20.05 -5.68
CA GLU A 80 3.18 20.46 -5.15
C GLU A 80 2.74 21.80 -5.76
N ASN A 81 3.69 22.69 -6.03
CA ASN A 81 3.44 23.97 -6.72
C ASN A 81 3.41 23.85 -8.26
N GLU A 82 3.77 22.70 -8.83
CA GLU A 82 3.82 22.52 -10.28
C GLU A 82 2.43 22.10 -10.79
N THR A 83 1.63 23.07 -11.23
CA THR A 83 0.22 22.88 -11.64
C THR A 83 0.03 22.68 -13.15
N TRP A 84 1.11 22.44 -13.90
CA TRP A 84 1.12 22.59 -15.36
C TRP A 84 0.05 21.75 -16.07
N TRP A 85 -0.21 20.54 -15.59
CA TRP A 85 -1.20 19.65 -16.21
C TRP A 85 -2.61 20.10 -15.88
N VAL A 86 -2.87 20.52 -14.65
CA VAL A 86 -4.18 21.04 -14.23
C VAL A 86 -4.53 22.30 -15.01
N ASP A 87 -3.56 23.20 -15.17
CA ASP A 87 -3.72 24.42 -15.98
C ASP A 87 -3.99 24.07 -17.46
N TYR A 88 -3.18 23.17 -18.03
CA TYR A 88 -3.36 22.69 -19.41
C TYR A 88 -4.74 22.05 -19.62
N ARG A 89 -5.18 21.21 -18.68
CA ARG A 89 -6.49 20.54 -18.69
C ARG A 89 -7.62 21.54 -18.62
N ALA A 90 -7.54 22.54 -17.74
CA ALA A 90 -8.56 23.59 -17.63
C ALA A 90 -8.74 24.34 -18.96
N GLU A 91 -7.64 24.65 -19.65
CA GLU A 91 -7.66 25.34 -20.95
C GLU A 91 -8.09 24.45 -22.13
N ASN A 92 -7.86 23.13 -22.05
CA ASN A 92 -8.01 22.20 -23.17
C ASN A 92 -8.98 21.04 -22.92
N ASN A 93 -9.84 21.11 -21.90
CA ASN A 93 -10.69 19.99 -21.46
C ASN A 93 -11.49 19.33 -22.61
N ALA A 94 -12.03 20.13 -23.53
CA ALA A 94 -12.79 19.63 -24.70
C ALA A 94 -11.93 18.89 -25.74
N LYS A 95 -10.60 19.08 -25.71
CA LYS A 95 -9.62 18.47 -26.62
C LYS A 95 -8.94 17.23 -26.04
N LEU A 96 -9.21 16.87 -24.78
CA LEU A 96 -8.64 15.68 -24.11
C LEU A 96 -9.28 14.38 -24.62
N SER A 97 -9.16 14.15 -25.93
CA SER A 97 -9.86 13.08 -26.64
C SER A 97 -9.47 11.69 -26.17
N PHE A 98 -8.21 11.47 -25.76
CA PHE A 98 -7.72 10.18 -25.28
C PHE A 98 -8.25 9.88 -23.88
N TRP A 99 -8.14 10.83 -22.95
CA TRP A 99 -8.67 10.69 -21.60
C TRP A 99 -10.20 10.54 -21.58
N ASN A 100 -10.92 11.43 -22.27
CA ASN A 100 -12.37 11.46 -22.23
C ASN A 100 -13.00 10.15 -22.74
N ARG A 101 -12.42 9.53 -23.78
CA ARG A 101 -12.93 8.23 -24.27
C ARG A 101 -12.56 7.09 -23.34
N TYR A 102 -11.41 7.16 -22.66
CA TYR A 102 -11.01 6.14 -21.70
C TYR A 102 -11.90 6.17 -20.46
N PHE A 103 -12.15 7.36 -19.91
CA PHE A 103 -13.11 7.56 -18.83
C PHE A 103 -14.49 6.99 -19.20
N LYS A 104 -15.00 7.34 -20.38
CA LYS A 104 -16.27 6.82 -20.89
C LYS A 104 -16.26 5.29 -21.02
N TYR A 105 -15.17 4.70 -21.49
CA TYR A 105 -15.03 3.24 -21.59
C TYR A 105 -15.05 2.55 -20.21
N LEU A 106 -14.34 3.09 -19.23
CA LEU A 106 -14.36 2.55 -17.87
C LEU A 106 -15.76 2.61 -17.25
N TYR A 107 -16.45 3.73 -17.43
CA TYR A 107 -17.77 3.95 -16.87
C TYR A 107 -18.86 3.16 -17.61
N ASP A 108 -19.02 3.35 -18.92
CA ASP A 108 -20.13 2.77 -19.69
C ASP A 108 -19.92 1.29 -20.04
N GLU A 109 -18.70 0.88 -20.40
CA GLU A 109 -18.45 -0.48 -20.91
C GLU A 109 -17.95 -1.42 -19.81
N LYS A 110 -17.03 -0.94 -18.96
CA LYS A 110 -16.54 -1.72 -17.81
C LYS A 110 -17.41 -1.62 -16.57
N GLN A 111 -18.38 -0.70 -16.55
CA GLN A 111 -19.31 -0.51 -15.43
C GLN A 111 -18.55 -0.24 -14.12
N TRP A 112 -17.44 0.50 -14.20
CA TRP A 112 -16.72 0.95 -13.02
C TRP A 112 -17.45 2.12 -12.38
N GLU A 113 -17.46 2.13 -11.05
CA GLU A 113 -18.04 3.21 -10.28
C GLU A 113 -17.29 4.52 -10.54
N ARG A 114 -18.03 5.63 -10.69
CA ARG A 114 -17.44 6.92 -11.08
C ARG A 114 -16.42 7.44 -10.07
N SER A 115 -16.69 7.30 -8.78
CA SER A 115 -15.74 7.68 -7.72
C SER A 115 -14.46 6.88 -7.77
N ALA A 116 -14.55 5.57 -7.98
CA ALA A 116 -13.39 4.72 -8.12
C ALA A 116 -12.52 5.19 -9.31
N ILE A 117 -13.14 5.59 -10.43
CA ILE A 117 -12.41 6.20 -11.55
C ILE A 117 -11.80 7.55 -11.14
N LYS A 118 -12.58 8.45 -10.48
CA LYS A 118 -12.13 9.79 -10.03
C LYS A 118 -10.93 9.69 -9.08
N LYS A 119 -11.07 8.96 -7.97
CA LYS A 119 -10.04 8.83 -6.93
C LYS A 119 -8.83 8.01 -7.37
N SER A 120 -9.06 6.80 -7.89
CA SER A 120 -7.96 5.84 -8.14
C SER A 120 -7.27 6.02 -9.49
N ILE A 121 -7.85 6.79 -10.42
CA ILE A 121 -7.27 7.04 -11.74
C ILE A 121 -7.20 8.54 -12.03
N ASP A 122 -8.31 9.27 -12.07
CA ASP A 122 -8.31 10.67 -12.55
C ASP A 122 -7.40 11.56 -11.70
N ASN A 123 -7.69 11.71 -10.41
CA ASN A 123 -6.94 12.55 -9.49
C ASN A 123 -5.47 12.11 -9.41
N THR A 124 -5.23 10.82 -9.16
CA THR A 124 -3.87 10.30 -9.01
C THR A 124 -3.01 10.47 -10.27
N THR A 125 -3.59 10.33 -11.47
CA THR A 125 -2.84 10.55 -12.71
C THR A 125 -2.69 12.03 -13.09
N ASP A 126 -3.62 12.89 -12.68
CA ASP A 126 -3.45 14.35 -12.78
C ASP A 126 -2.23 14.81 -12.00
N ILE A 127 -2.12 14.35 -10.77
CA ILE A 127 -1.01 14.74 -9.92
C ILE A 127 0.30 14.08 -10.38
N LEU A 128 0.24 12.83 -10.82
CA LEU A 128 1.40 12.18 -11.41
C LEU A 128 1.93 12.96 -12.62
N LEU A 129 1.04 13.51 -13.46
CA LEU A 129 1.44 14.37 -14.59
C LEU A 129 2.13 15.64 -14.13
N ASN A 130 1.55 16.34 -13.16
CA ASN A 130 2.20 17.49 -12.52
C ASN A 130 3.61 17.15 -11.99
N SER A 131 3.82 15.91 -11.53
CA SER A 131 5.09 15.46 -10.94
C SER A 131 6.14 14.99 -11.95
N ILE A 132 5.79 14.85 -13.23
CA ILE A 132 6.69 14.41 -14.30
C ILE A 132 6.97 15.53 -15.31
N ALA A 133 7.87 15.29 -16.26
CA ALA A 133 8.37 16.34 -17.14
C ALA A 133 7.24 16.96 -17.98
N ASN A 134 7.24 18.29 -18.14
CA ASN A 134 6.21 18.95 -18.92
C ASN A 134 6.57 18.88 -20.42
N PRO A 135 5.84 18.10 -21.23
CA PRO A 135 6.14 17.92 -22.66
C PRO A 135 5.95 19.20 -23.49
N GLN A 136 5.23 20.21 -22.99
CA GLN A 136 4.95 21.46 -23.73
C GLN A 136 6.11 22.46 -23.65
N LYS A 137 6.97 22.38 -22.62
CA LYS A 137 8.08 23.34 -22.44
C LYS A 137 9.16 23.19 -23.51
N SER A 138 9.31 22.01 -24.12
CA SER A 138 10.38 21.71 -25.08
C SER A 138 11.80 22.01 -24.54
N VAL A 139 12.01 21.80 -23.24
CA VAL A 139 13.32 21.95 -22.57
C VAL A 139 13.78 20.62 -21.98
N ALA A 140 15.08 20.47 -21.78
CA ALA A 140 15.62 19.27 -21.14
C ALA A 140 15.09 19.14 -19.69
N GLN A 141 14.51 17.99 -19.37
CA GLN A 141 13.94 17.67 -18.08
C GLN A 141 14.05 16.18 -17.80
N GLU A 142 14.31 15.83 -16.54
CA GLU A 142 14.43 14.45 -16.08
C GLU A 142 13.64 14.31 -14.78
N LYS A 143 12.62 13.44 -14.79
CA LYS A 143 11.76 13.18 -13.63
C LYS A 143 11.59 11.68 -13.39
N ARG A 144 11.61 11.26 -12.13
CA ARG A 144 11.43 9.87 -11.68
C ARG A 144 10.37 9.79 -10.60
N ALA A 145 9.29 9.09 -10.93
CA ALA A 145 8.20 8.81 -10.02
C ALA A 145 8.00 7.31 -9.82
N MET A 146 7.27 6.94 -8.78
CA MET A 146 6.80 5.58 -8.55
C MET A 146 5.35 5.58 -8.08
N VAL A 147 4.57 4.64 -8.57
CA VAL A 147 3.20 4.39 -8.11
C VAL A 147 3.15 3.03 -7.42
N VAL A 148 2.75 3.06 -6.16
CA VAL A 148 2.60 1.90 -5.29
C VAL A 148 1.12 1.59 -5.12
N GLY A 149 0.68 0.39 -5.45
CA GLY A 149 -0.73 -0.02 -5.30
C GLY A 149 -0.88 -1.46 -4.87
N TYR A 150 -2.01 -1.85 -4.30
CA TYR A 150 -2.20 -3.23 -3.83
C TYR A 150 -2.12 -4.27 -4.97
N VAL A 151 -1.82 -5.53 -4.64
CA VAL A 151 -1.72 -6.60 -5.63
C VAL A 151 -3.08 -6.77 -6.32
N GLN A 152 -3.13 -6.63 -7.66
CA GLN A 152 -4.39 -6.66 -8.43
C GLN A 152 -5.40 -5.55 -8.07
N SER A 153 -4.94 -4.37 -7.64
CA SER A 153 -5.80 -3.24 -7.26
C SER A 153 -6.18 -2.28 -8.38
N GLY A 154 -5.84 -2.59 -9.64
CA GLY A 154 -6.09 -1.67 -10.77
C GLY A 154 -4.92 -0.78 -11.19
N LYS A 155 -3.68 -1.03 -10.72
CA LYS A 155 -2.46 -0.31 -11.18
C LYS A 155 -2.35 -0.17 -12.70
N THR A 156 -2.71 -1.21 -13.44
CA THR A 156 -2.72 -1.17 -14.91
C THR A 156 -3.71 -0.17 -15.47
N ALA A 157 -4.92 -0.07 -14.89
CA ALA A 157 -5.90 0.93 -15.32
C ALA A 157 -5.39 2.35 -14.99
N ASN A 158 -4.71 2.52 -13.85
CA ASN A 158 -4.08 3.78 -13.50
C ASN A 158 -3.01 4.21 -14.52
N TYR A 159 -2.04 3.35 -14.86
CA TYR A 159 -1.03 3.74 -15.87
C TYR A 159 -1.61 3.88 -17.28
N ILE A 160 -2.69 3.17 -17.63
CA ILE A 160 -3.40 3.39 -18.90
C ILE A 160 -4.09 4.77 -18.90
N GLY A 161 -4.63 5.20 -17.76
CA GLY A 161 -5.11 6.57 -17.55
C GLY A 161 -4.00 7.60 -17.76
N LEU A 162 -2.82 7.36 -17.16
CA LEU A 162 -1.63 8.19 -17.37
C LEU A 162 -1.23 8.25 -18.85
N ILE A 163 -1.22 7.12 -19.57
CA ILE A 163 -0.88 7.06 -21.00
C ILE A 163 -1.86 7.90 -21.82
N ASN A 164 -3.17 7.75 -21.59
CA ASN A 164 -4.18 8.52 -22.32
C ASN A 164 -3.99 10.03 -22.10
N LYS A 165 -3.78 10.46 -20.84
CA LYS A 165 -3.53 11.86 -20.53
C LYS A 165 -2.18 12.36 -21.06
N ALA A 166 -1.14 11.53 -21.04
CA ALA A 166 0.17 11.87 -21.60
C ALA A 166 0.11 12.09 -23.13
N LEU A 167 -0.70 11.30 -23.84
CA LEU A 167 -0.97 11.53 -25.27
C LEU A 167 -1.67 12.87 -25.50
N ASP A 168 -2.71 13.18 -24.72
CA ASP A 168 -3.37 14.48 -24.78
C ASP A 168 -2.40 15.63 -24.42
N ALA A 169 -1.49 15.42 -23.47
CA ALA A 169 -0.45 16.37 -23.08
C ALA A 169 0.67 16.55 -24.13
N GLY A 170 0.76 15.70 -25.15
CA GLY A 170 1.74 15.83 -26.23
C GLY A 170 3.02 15.00 -26.07
N TYR A 171 3.04 13.98 -25.22
CA TYR A 171 4.14 13.01 -25.21
C TYR A 171 4.27 12.29 -26.55
N LYS A 172 5.50 12.14 -27.07
CA LYS A 172 5.76 11.58 -28.39
C LYS A 172 6.16 10.11 -28.35
N TYR A 173 6.90 9.72 -27.31
CA TYR A 173 7.28 8.33 -27.09
C TYR A 173 6.73 7.87 -25.75
N ILE A 174 6.01 6.75 -25.76
CA ILE A 174 5.52 6.08 -24.56
C ILE A 174 5.97 4.63 -24.62
N ILE A 175 6.85 4.23 -23.71
CA ILE A 175 7.44 2.89 -23.68
C ILE A 175 6.99 2.21 -22.39
N ILE A 176 6.44 1.01 -22.51
CA ILE A 176 5.98 0.18 -21.39
C ILE A 176 6.86 -1.07 -21.31
N LEU A 177 7.57 -1.21 -20.19
CA LEU A 177 8.39 -2.38 -19.88
C LEU A 177 7.54 -3.45 -19.18
N ALA A 178 6.94 -4.35 -19.97
CA ALA A 178 6.04 -5.40 -19.51
C ALA A 178 6.80 -6.68 -19.11
N GLY A 179 7.24 -6.76 -17.84
CA GLY A 179 7.86 -7.93 -17.22
C GLY A 179 8.93 -8.68 -18.04
N ILE A 180 9.21 -9.94 -17.71
CA ILE A 180 10.22 -10.78 -18.42
C ILE A 180 9.62 -11.83 -19.37
N HIS A 181 8.31 -12.06 -19.32
CA HIS A 181 7.62 -13.14 -20.04
C HIS A 181 6.71 -12.61 -21.15
N ASN A 182 6.64 -13.35 -22.28
CA ASN A 182 5.83 -12.94 -23.44
C ASN A 182 4.34 -12.82 -23.12
N ASN A 183 3.80 -13.70 -22.26
CA ASN A 183 2.38 -13.73 -21.93
C ASN A 183 1.95 -12.45 -21.21
N LEU A 184 2.77 -11.96 -20.26
CA LEU A 184 2.50 -10.70 -19.56
C LEU A 184 2.59 -9.50 -20.51
N ARG A 185 3.58 -9.49 -21.41
CA ARG A 185 3.69 -8.47 -22.46
C ARG A 185 2.52 -8.48 -23.43
N SER A 186 2.06 -9.66 -23.84
CA SER A 186 0.89 -9.85 -24.71
C SER A 186 -0.40 -9.41 -24.04
N GLN A 187 -0.59 -9.74 -22.76
CA GLN A 187 -1.72 -9.27 -21.97
C GLN A 187 -1.71 -7.74 -21.83
N THR A 188 -0.56 -7.15 -21.54
CA THR A 188 -0.40 -5.69 -21.43
C THR A 188 -0.70 -5.02 -22.77
N GLN A 189 -0.14 -5.53 -23.87
CA GLN A 189 -0.44 -5.03 -25.22
C GLN A 189 -1.92 -5.16 -25.55
N ALA A 190 -2.58 -6.27 -25.19
CA ALA A 190 -4.00 -6.45 -25.43
C ALA A 190 -4.85 -5.37 -24.75
N ARG A 191 -4.45 -4.95 -23.54
CA ARG A 191 -5.10 -3.83 -22.83
C ARG A 191 -4.79 -2.49 -23.48
N ILE A 192 -3.55 -2.24 -23.90
CA ILE A 192 -3.19 -1.03 -24.66
C ILE A 192 -3.98 -0.92 -25.97
N ASP A 193 -4.15 -2.03 -26.69
CA ASP A 193 -4.95 -2.09 -27.92
C ASP A 193 -6.42 -1.70 -27.68
N GLU A 194 -7.01 -2.17 -26.58
CA GLU A 194 -8.41 -1.92 -26.22
C GLU A 194 -8.65 -0.57 -25.55
N GLU A 195 -7.77 -0.17 -24.64
CA GLU A 195 -7.98 0.95 -23.71
C GLU A 195 -7.22 2.23 -24.13
N VAL A 196 -6.29 2.14 -25.10
CA VAL A 196 -5.53 3.28 -25.64
C VAL A 196 -5.61 3.36 -27.16
N LEU A 197 -5.20 2.34 -27.91
CA LEU A 197 -5.15 2.45 -29.38
C LEU A 197 -6.56 2.46 -29.99
N GLY A 198 -7.46 1.61 -29.45
CA GLY A 198 -8.82 1.43 -29.95
C GLY A 198 -8.92 0.49 -31.16
N TYR A 199 -7.89 -0.31 -31.43
CA TYR A 199 -7.88 -1.28 -32.53
C TYR A 199 -6.98 -2.48 -32.22
N GLU A 200 -7.28 -3.62 -32.82
CA GLU A 200 -6.50 -4.84 -32.61
C GLU A 200 -5.19 -4.83 -33.42
N THR A 201 -4.06 -4.98 -32.74
CA THR A 201 -2.74 -5.01 -33.37
C THR A 201 -2.38 -6.42 -33.83
N ASP A 202 -1.88 -6.54 -35.06
CA ASP A 202 -1.54 -7.82 -35.71
C ASP A 202 -0.20 -7.72 -36.45
N SER A 203 0.75 -8.60 -36.09
CA SER A 203 2.07 -8.66 -36.70
C SER A 203 2.09 -9.13 -38.16
N ALA A 204 0.99 -9.66 -38.71
CA ALA A 204 0.85 -9.96 -40.13
C ALA A 204 0.57 -8.69 -40.97
N ALA A 205 0.08 -7.61 -40.37
CA ALA A 205 -0.41 -6.41 -41.06
C ALA A 205 0.43 -5.14 -40.80
N LYS A 206 1.73 -5.29 -40.51
CA LYS A 206 2.60 -4.20 -40.00
C LYS A 206 2.69 -2.96 -40.88
N GLN A 207 2.57 -3.09 -42.20
CA GLN A 207 2.67 -1.96 -43.15
C GLN A 207 1.33 -1.25 -43.39
N LYS A 208 0.21 -1.75 -42.85
CA LYS A 208 -1.15 -1.23 -43.06
C LYS A 208 -1.84 -0.87 -41.74
N GLN A 209 -1.07 -0.42 -40.74
CA GLN A 209 -1.61 -0.13 -39.41
C GLN A 209 -2.76 0.87 -39.43
N ARG A 210 -2.64 1.95 -40.23
CA ARG A 210 -3.69 2.98 -40.33
C ARG A 210 -4.99 2.43 -40.93
N GLU A 211 -4.91 1.65 -42.02
CA GLU A 211 -6.08 0.98 -42.62
C GLU A 211 -6.73 -0.03 -41.66
N ARG A 212 -5.93 -0.75 -40.87
CA ARG A 212 -6.42 -1.68 -39.84
C ARG A 212 -7.07 -0.95 -38.66
N ALA A 213 -6.51 0.16 -38.22
CA ALA A 213 -7.09 0.98 -37.15
C ALA A 213 -8.50 1.45 -37.48
N GLU A 214 -8.78 1.71 -38.76
CA GLU A 214 -10.10 2.09 -39.24
C GLU A 214 -11.08 0.90 -39.31
N LYS A 215 -10.60 -0.29 -39.70
CA LYS A 215 -11.44 -1.49 -39.92
C LYS A 215 -11.67 -2.36 -38.68
N ASN A 216 -10.69 -2.45 -37.79
CA ASN A 216 -10.68 -3.40 -36.66
C ASN A 216 -10.81 -2.68 -35.31
N LYS A 217 -11.84 -1.84 -35.17
CA LYS A 217 -12.07 -1.06 -33.95
C LYS A 217 -12.50 -1.94 -32.78
N ILE A 218 -11.81 -1.78 -31.65
CA ILE A 218 -12.10 -2.46 -30.39
C ILE A 218 -12.03 -1.46 -29.22
N GLY A 219 -12.60 -1.83 -28.08
CA GLY A 219 -12.58 -1.01 -26.86
C GLY A 219 -12.90 0.47 -27.10
N VAL A 220 -12.02 1.37 -26.66
CA VAL A 220 -12.19 2.84 -26.78
C VAL A 220 -12.36 3.33 -28.22
N GLY A 221 -11.89 2.57 -29.22
CA GLY A 221 -12.03 2.93 -30.64
C GLY A 221 -13.46 2.82 -31.16
N LYS A 222 -14.34 2.10 -30.46
CA LYS A 222 -15.77 2.01 -30.79
C LYS A 222 -16.57 3.24 -30.33
N LEU A 223 -16.04 4.03 -29.40
CA LEU A 223 -16.72 5.19 -28.83
C LEU A 223 -16.62 6.41 -29.76
N TYR A 224 -15.43 6.97 -29.94
CA TYR A 224 -15.15 8.03 -30.91
C TYR A 224 -13.64 8.15 -31.19
N ASN A 225 -13.28 8.86 -32.26
CA ASN A 225 -11.90 8.95 -32.75
C ASN A 225 -11.07 9.99 -31.98
N ALA A 226 -9.93 9.57 -31.41
CA ALA A 226 -8.96 10.44 -30.73
C ALA A 226 -7.69 10.72 -31.57
N GLY A 227 -7.61 10.19 -32.80
CA GLY A 227 -6.42 10.27 -33.63
C GLY A 227 -5.63 8.97 -33.68
N PHE A 228 -4.63 8.93 -34.57
CA PHE A 228 -3.84 7.73 -34.83
C PHE A 228 -2.56 7.72 -34.00
N VAL A 229 -2.33 6.63 -33.27
CA VAL A 229 -1.11 6.36 -32.51
C VAL A 229 -0.39 5.19 -33.14
N GLN A 230 0.91 5.34 -33.35
CA GLN A 230 1.76 4.31 -33.94
C GLN A 230 2.16 3.26 -32.89
N THR A 231 2.36 2.02 -33.32
CA THR A 231 2.92 0.97 -32.46
C THR A 231 3.98 0.15 -33.18
N LEU A 232 5.02 -0.24 -32.44
CA LEU A 232 6.09 -1.14 -32.93
C LEU A 232 5.97 -2.57 -32.37
N THR A 233 4.99 -2.79 -31.51
CA THR A 233 4.70 -4.08 -30.86
C THR A 233 3.24 -4.47 -31.09
N PHE A 234 2.96 -5.77 -31.06
CA PHE A 234 1.67 -6.34 -31.46
C PHE A 234 1.16 -7.32 -30.40
N ARG A 235 -0.14 -7.59 -30.39
CA ARG A 235 -0.80 -8.41 -29.36
C ARG A 235 -0.28 -9.84 -29.29
N ASP A 236 0.21 -10.41 -30.40
CA ASP A 236 0.66 -11.80 -30.46
C ASP A 236 1.85 -12.13 -29.52
N GLU A 237 2.03 -13.40 -29.12
CA GLU A 237 3.15 -13.79 -28.23
C GLU A 237 4.54 -13.55 -28.84
N LYS A 238 4.63 -13.53 -30.19
CA LYS A 238 5.84 -13.16 -30.94
C LYS A 238 5.85 -11.67 -31.33
N GLY A 239 4.92 -10.91 -30.73
CA GLY A 239 4.60 -9.52 -30.98
C GLY A 239 5.55 -8.55 -30.29
N ASP A 240 6.57 -9.05 -29.59
CA ASP A 240 7.60 -8.25 -28.93
C ASP A 240 8.58 -7.58 -29.92
N PHE A 241 9.33 -6.59 -29.44
CA PHE A 241 10.29 -5.85 -30.27
C PHE A 241 11.46 -6.75 -30.72
N THR A 242 11.81 -6.73 -32.01
CA THR A 242 12.88 -7.58 -32.58
C THR A 242 13.71 -6.81 -33.61
N LYS A 243 14.92 -7.31 -33.93
CA LYS A 243 15.79 -6.73 -34.96
C LYS A 243 15.12 -6.55 -36.32
N ASN A 244 14.27 -7.48 -36.76
CA ASN A 244 13.53 -7.33 -38.02
C ASN A 244 12.50 -6.18 -38.00
N ARG A 245 12.21 -5.62 -36.82
CA ARG A 245 11.29 -4.52 -36.62
C ARG A 245 12.00 -3.18 -36.39
N SER A 246 13.32 -3.18 -36.18
CA SER A 246 14.09 -1.93 -36.04
C SER A 246 14.12 -1.10 -37.33
N GLY A 247 13.77 -1.69 -38.49
CA GLY A 247 13.60 -0.99 -39.76
C GLY A 247 12.20 -0.38 -39.99
N LEU A 248 11.25 -0.50 -39.03
CA LEU A 248 9.98 0.22 -39.09
C LEU A 248 10.23 1.69 -38.75
N LEU A 249 10.12 2.57 -39.75
CA LEU A 249 10.21 4.01 -39.56
C LEU A 249 8.92 4.52 -38.92
N THR A 250 9.05 5.15 -37.74
CA THR A 250 7.97 5.93 -37.14
C THR A 250 7.99 7.35 -37.69
N SER A 251 6.81 7.95 -37.79
CA SER A 251 6.72 9.37 -38.17
C SER A 251 6.83 10.20 -36.90
N PRO A 252 7.75 11.17 -36.83
CA PRO A 252 7.91 12.03 -35.65
C PRO A 252 6.65 12.86 -35.31
N GLU A 253 5.74 13.02 -36.28
CA GLU A 253 4.49 13.76 -36.09
C GLU A 253 3.48 12.99 -35.23
N ASN A 254 3.49 11.65 -35.30
CA ASN A 254 2.57 10.80 -34.57
C ASN A 254 3.21 10.25 -33.29
N ALA A 255 2.44 10.18 -32.21
CA ALA A 255 2.90 9.51 -31.00
C ALA A 255 3.12 8.01 -31.24
N THR A 256 4.14 7.44 -30.59
CA THR A 256 4.49 6.02 -30.69
C THR A 256 4.40 5.34 -29.33
N ILE A 257 3.68 4.22 -29.26
CA ILE A 257 3.62 3.34 -28.10
C ILE A 257 4.39 2.04 -28.36
N ILE A 258 5.17 1.60 -27.37
CA ILE A 258 5.95 0.36 -27.45
C ILE A 258 5.76 -0.44 -26.15
N VAL A 259 5.25 -1.68 -26.25
CA VAL A 259 5.09 -2.60 -25.12
C VAL A 259 6.07 -3.75 -25.26
N THR A 260 7.11 -3.74 -24.41
CA THR A 260 8.31 -4.56 -24.60
C THR A 260 8.71 -5.31 -23.33
N LYS A 261 9.41 -6.44 -23.46
CA LYS A 261 9.95 -7.18 -22.31
C LYS A 261 11.21 -6.52 -21.74
N LYS A 262 11.43 -6.73 -20.43
CA LYS A 262 12.67 -6.42 -19.70
C LYS A 262 13.75 -7.48 -19.92
N ILE A 263 14.20 -7.63 -21.16
CA ILE A 263 15.32 -8.55 -21.50
C ILE A 263 16.36 -7.85 -22.38
N LYS A 264 17.62 -8.29 -22.24
CA LYS A 264 18.78 -7.70 -22.92
C LYS A 264 18.55 -7.46 -24.41
N SER A 265 18.28 -8.52 -25.17
CA SER A 265 18.17 -8.45 -26.63
C SER A 265 17.07 -7.51 -27.10
N THR A 266 15.96 -7.46 -26.38
CA THR A 266 14.82 -6.62 -26.76
C THR A 266 15.12 -5.15 -26.52
N LEU A 267 15.75 -4.82 -25.39
CA LEU A 267 16.17 -3.45 -25.06
C LEU A 267 17.29 -2.95 -25.99
N GLU A 268 18.26 -3.80 -26.33
CA GLU A 268 19.31 -3.46 -27.31
C GLU A 268 18.70 -3.12 -28.67
N ASN A 269 17.81 -3.97 -29.19
CA ASN A 269 17.14 -3.70 -30.45
C ASN A 269 16.33 -2.39 -30.41
N LEU A 270 15.71 -2.07 -29.27
CA LEU A 270 14.93 -0.85 -29.10
C LEU A 270 15.82 0.40 -29.14
N ILE A 271 16.97 0.36 -28.46
CA ILE A 271 17.96 1.44 -28.52
C ILE A 271 18.46 1.61 -29.95
N ASP A 272 18.85 0.52 -30.63
CA ASP A 272 19.30 0.56 -32.03
C ASP A 272 18.24 1.22 -32.96
N ASN A 273 16.95 0.97 -32.71
CA ASN A 273 15.86 1.58 -33.48
C ASN A 273 15.69 3.06 -33.19
N ILE A 274 15.85 3.48 -31.93
CA ILE A 274 15.82 4.89 -31.56
C ILE A 274 16.99 5.61 -32.24
N GLU A 275 18.22 5.09 -32.13
CA GLU A 275 19.41 5.65 -32.76
C GLU A 275 19.31 5.73 -34.30
N SER A 276 18.54 4.83 -34.91
CA SER A 276 18.28 4.82 -36.37
C SER A 276 17.21 5.82 -36.81
N ASN A 277 16.53 6.51 -35.89
CA ASN A 277 15.50 7.48 -36.22
C ASN A 277 16.12 8.76 -36.85
N SER A 278 15.48 9.31 -37.89
CA SER A 278 15.98 10.50 -38.59
C SER A 278 16.07 11.76 -37.74
N GLU A 279 15.33 11.81 -36.63
CA GLU A 279 15.32 12.96 -35.72
C GLU A 279 16.38 12.89 -34.61
N VAL A 280 17.06 11.76 -34.46
CA VAL A 280 18.15 11.62 -33.51
C VAL A 280 19.32 12.49 -33.94
N SER A 281 19.88 13.22 -32.98
CA SER A 281 21.08 14.03 -33.14
C SER A 281 22.25 13.38 -32.39
N LYS A 282 23.47 13.82 -32.69
CA LYS A 282 24.67 13.49 -31.91
C LYS A 282 25.18 14.73 -31.21
N ASP A 283 25.59 14.59 -29.96
CA ASP A 283 26.28 15.66 -29.23
C ASP A 283 27.75 15.77 -29.66
N GLU A 284 28.49 16.68 -29.02
CA GLU A 284 29.92 16.92 -29.26
C GLU A 284 30.81 15.69 -28.99
N ASN A 285 30.34 14.77 -28.14
CA ASN A 285 31.03 13.53 -27.78
C ASN A 285 30.57 12.34 -28.65
N GLY A 286 29.70 12.57 -29.63
CA GLY A 286 29.16 11.55 -30.52
C GLY A 286 28.04 10.71 -29.92
N LYS A 287 27.52 11.06 -28.73
CA LYS A 287 26.41 10.37 -28.06
C LYS A 287 25.08 10.73 -28.72
N PHE A 288 24.26 9.73 -28.98
CA PHE A 288 22.95 9.90 -29.60
C PHE A 288 21.93 10.46 -28.60
N TYR A 289 21.13 11.43 -29.05
CA TYR A 289 20.03 11.98 -28.27
C TYR A 289 18.85 12.45 -29.14
N MET A 290 17.65 12.41 -28.56
CA MET A 290 16.41 12.95 -29.05
C MET A 290 16.16 14.29 -28.38
N LYS A 291 15.93 15.32 -29.20
CA LYS A 291 15.67 16.68 -28.74
C LYS A 291 14.42 16.75 -27.86
N ALA A 292 14.38 17.72 -26.94
CA ALA A 292 13.29 17.90 -25.97
C ALA A 292 11.88 18.05 -26.58
N LYS A 293 11.76 18.42 -27.87
CA LYS A 293 10.49 18.39 -28.63
C LYS A 293 9.91 16.98 -28.84
N TYR A 294 10.65 15.92 -28.52
CA TYR A 294 10.24 14.52 -28.57
C TYR A 294 10.23 13.88 -27.17
N PRO A 295 9.36 14.33 -26.26
CA PRO A 295 9.35 13.87 -24.87
C PRO A 295 9.02 12.37 -24.73
N LEU A 296 9.74 11.70 -23.84
CA LEU A 296 9.60 10.29 -23.47
C LEU A 296 8.87 10.11 -22.13
N LEU A 297 7.89 9.21 -22.11
CA LEU A 297 7.35 8.58 -20.91
C LEU A 297 7.72 7.10 -20.90
N LEU A 298 8.54 6.68 -19.93
CA LEU A 298 8.93 5.28 -19.72
C LEU A 298 8.21 4.73 -18.48
N ILE A 299 7.32 3.77 -18.69
CA ILE A 299 6.55 3.08 -17.64
C ILE A 299 7.19 1.71 -17.39
N ASP A 300 7.54 1.44 -16.15
CA ASP A 300 8.13 0.16 -15.73
C ASP A 300 7.15 -0.62 -14.84
N ASP A 301 6.48 -1.61 -15.41
CA ASP A 301 5.54 -2.46 -14.69
C ASP A 301 6.26 -3.59 -13.95
N GLU A 302 5.87 -3.87 -12.71
CA GLU A 302 6.65 -4.66 -11.76
C GLU A 302 8.08 -4.10 -11.61
N ALA A 303 8.22 -2.80 -11.31
CA ALA A 303 9.51 -2.10 -11.23
C ALA A 303 10.51 -2.70 -10.22
N ASP A 304 10.06 -3.54 -9.29
CA ASP A 304 10.90 -4.32 -8.37
C ASP A 304 11.54 -5.56 -9.04
N GLN A 305 11.12 -5.91 -10.25
CA GLN A 305 11.65 -7.01 -11.06
C GLN A 305 12.56 -6.53 -12.19
N ALA A 306 13.77 -7.10 -12.23
CA ALA A 306 14.79 -6.96 -13.28
C ALA A 306 15.42 -5.55 -13.43
N SER A 307 14.67 -4.47 -13.23
CA SER A 307 15.14 -3.09 -13.40
C SER A 307 16.09 -2.61 -12.29
N VAL A 308 15.90 -3.10 -11.06
CA VAL A 308 16.77 -2.76 -9.92
C VAL A 308 18.18 -3.33 -10.12
N ASN A 309 19.20 -2.49 -10.02
CA ASN A 309 20.58 -2.95 -10.08
C ASN A 309 20.94 -3.79 -8.84
N THR A 310 21.67 -4.88 -9.06
CA THR A 310 22.06 -5.83 -7.99
C THR A 310 23.56 -6.07 -7.93
N GLY A 311 24.34 -5.28 -8.65
CA GLY A 311 25.80 -5.37 -8.66
C GLY A 311 26.50 -4.27 -7.88
N TYR A 312 25.82 -3.56 -6.97
CA TYR A 312 26.48 -2.59 -6.09
C TYR A 312 27.54 -3.27 -5.21
N GLU A 313 28.74 -2.69 -5.22
CA GLU A 313 29.85 -3.04 -4.33
C GLU A 313 30.06 -1.92 -3.33
N PHE A 314 30.43 -2.28 -2.09
CA PHE A 314 30.55 -1.34 -0.99
C PHE A 314 31.91 -1.52 -0.33
N ASP A 315 32.54 -0.41 0.05
CA ASP A 315 33.78 -0.41 0.83
C ASP A 315 33.52 -0.70 2.32
N ASP A 316 34.59 -0.76 3.11
CA ASP A 316 34.51 -1.01 4.57
C ASP A 316 33.77 0.10 5.34
N ALA A 317 33.57 1.27 4.70
CA ALA A 317 32.82 2.40 5.24
C ALA A 317 31.36 2.45 4.72
N ASN A 318 30.88 1.38 4.07
CA ASN A 318 29.56 1.28 3.43
C ASN A 318 29.29 2.33 2.34
N ASN A 319 30.31 2.92 1.74
CA ASN A 319 30.16 3.73 0.52
C ASN A 319 30.16 2.81 -0.70
N ILE A 320 29.45 3.22 -1.75
CA ILE A 320 29.46 2.48 -3.02
C ILE A 320 30.83 2.67 -3.67
N VAL A 321 31.47 1.58 -4.06
CA VAL A 321 32.74 1.62 -4.81
C VAL A 321 32.43 2.06 -6.25
N ASP A 322 33.19 3.02 -6.80
CA ASP A 322 32.94 3.58 -8.14
C ASP A 322 32.94 2.52 -9.26
N GLU A 323 33.81 1.52 -9.16
CA GLU A 323 33.96 0.43 -10.15
C GLU A 323 33.04 -0.79 -9.87
N TYR A 324 31.73 -0.58 -9.74
CA TYR A 324 30.78 -1.68 -9.51
C TYR A 324 30.13 -2.21 -10.81
N ASP A 325 29.72 -3.48 -10.81
CA ASP A 325 29.10 -4.14 -11.97
C ASP A 325 27.63 -3.71 -12.17
N VAL A 326 27.40 -2.70 -13.02
CA VAL A 326 26.04 -2.31 -13.43
C VAL A 326 25.39 -3.44 -14.24
N LYS A 327 24.34 -4.06 -13.70
CA LYS A 327 23.66 -5.16 -14.38
C LYS A 327 23.04 -4.71 -15.70
N THR A 328 23.15 -5.58 -16.71
CA THR A 328 22.82 -5.30 -18.11
C THR A 328 21.43 -4.68 -18.32
N ILE A 329 20.39 -5.18 -17.66
CA ILE A 329 19.03 -4.66 -17.84
C ILE A 329 18.90 -3.24 -17.30
N ASN A 330 19.36 -2.98 -16.07
CA ASN A 330 19.39 -1.63 -15.49
C ASN A 330 20.19 -0.66 -16.36
N ARG A 331 21.37 -1.08 -16.83
CA ARG A 331 22.23 -0.31 -17.74
C ARG A 331 21.49 0.09 -19.02
N LEU A 332 20.77 -0.85 -19.65
CA LEU A 332 20.03 -0.59 -20.87
C LEU A 332 18.82 0.33 -20.65
N ILE A 333 18.13 0.23 -19.51
CA ILE A 333 17.03 1.15 -19.16
C ILE A 333 17.56 2.57 -18.93
N ARG A 334 18.66 2.72 -18.19
CA ARG A 334 19.33 4.02 -17.97
C ARG A 334 19.85 4.61 -19.28
N SER A 335 20.46 3.78 -20.12
CA SER A 335 20.88 4.17 -21.47
C SER A 335 19.70 4.66 -22.31
N LEU A 336 18.61 3.90 -22.39
CA LEU A 336 17.39 4.29 -23.09
C LEU A 336 16.85 5.65 -22.63
N LEU A 337 16.78 5.88 -21.31
CA LEU A 337 16.40 7.18 -20.75
C LEU A 337 17.34 8.29 -21.23
N ASN A 338 18.65 8.08 -21.19
CA ASN A 338 19.63 9.09 -21.60
C ASN A 338 19.67 9.41 -23.10
N HIS A 339 18.94 8.67 -23.93
CA HIS A 339 18.73 9.04 -25.33
C HIS A 339 17.70 10.16 -25.50
N PHE A 340 17.07 10.68 -24.45
CA PHE A 340 16.07 11.74 -24.54
C PHE A 340 16.43 12.92 -23.63
N GLU A 341 16.29 14.16 -24.14
CA GLU A 341 16.50 15.37 -23.32
C GLU A 341 15.33 15.60 -22.35
N CYS A 342 14.09 15.34 -22.78
CA CYS A 342 12.89 15.44 -21.95
C CYS A 342 12.34 14.04 -21.69
N LYS A 343 12.50 13.55 -20.46
CA LYS A 343 12.25 12.16 -20.09
C LYS A 343 11.61 12.03 -18.71
N SER A 344 10.65 11.13 -18.62
CA SER A 344 9.95 10.76 -17.39
C SER A 344 10.01 9.25 -17.20
N TYR A 345 10.46 8.78 -16.05
CA TYR A 345 10.37 7.37 -15.64
C TYR A 345 9.33 7.22 -14.54
N VAL A 346 8.41 6.27 -14.71
CA VAL A 346 7.41 5.94 -13.71
C VAL A 346 7.42 4.44 -13.43
N GLY A 347 7.87 4.05 -12.24
CA GLY A 347 7.83 2.66 -11.78
C GLY A 347 6.46 2.32 -11.19
N TYR A 348 5.84 1.22 -11.62
CA TYR A 348 4.62 0.69 -11.01
C TYR A 348 4.94 -0.62 -10.27
N THR A 349 4.56 -0.71 -9.00
CA THR A 349 4.76 -1.95 -8.23
C THR A 349 3.76 -2.11 -7.08
N ALA A 350 3.57 -3.35 -6.64
CA ALA A 350 2.88 -3.65 -5.38
C ALA A 350 3.81 -3.74 -4.17
N THR A 351 5.11 -3.94 -4.44
CA THR A 351 6.11 -4.31 -3.45
C THR A 351 7.34 -3.43 -3.68
N PRO A 352 7.27 -2.14 -3.32
CA PRO A 352 8.30 -1.14 -3.62
C PRO A 352 9.58 -1.33 -2.80
N TYR A 353 9.68 -2.44 -2.06
CA TYR A 353 10.77 -2.73 -1.15
C TYR A 353 12.14 -2.52 -1.80
N ALA A 354 12.41 -3.12 -2.96
CA ALA A 354 13.71 -2.98 -3.61
C ALA A 354 13.93 -1.57 -4.20
N ASN A 355 12.86 -0.90 -4.64
CA ASN A 355 12.93 0.40 -5.30
C ASN A 355 13.33 1.52 -4.34
N ILE A 356 12.83 1.51 -3.10
CA ILE A 356 13.16 2.52 -2.08
C ILE A 356 14.59 2.37 -1.54
N PHE A 357 15.26 1.23 -1.79
CA PHE A 357 16.67 1.01 -1.47
C PHE A 357 17.61 1.32 -2.63
N ILE A 358 17.12 1.72 -3.81
CA ILE A 358 18.04 2.16 -4.88
C ILE A 358 18.84 3.36 -4.35
N PRO A 359 20.18 3.35 -4.40
CA PRO A 359 20.99 4.46 -3.90
C PRO A 359 20.64 5.77 -4.63
N ASN A 360 20.42 6.84 -3.86
CA ASN A 360 19.96 8.14 -4.37
C ASN A 360 21.10 9.15 -4.60
N ASN A 361 22.29 8.89 -4.05
CA ASN A 361 23.40 9.84 -3.97
C ASN A 361 24.58 9.47 -4.88
N ILE A 362 24.33 8.79 -5.99
CA ILE A 362 25.39 8.40 -6.90
C ILE A 362 25.77 9.64 -7.73
N GLN A 363 26.70 10.44 -7.22
CA GLN A 363 27.36 11.49 -7.99
C GLN A 363 28.34 10.92 -9.03
N GLU A 364 28.63 9.61 -9.02
CA GLU A 364 29.85 9.07 -9.66
C GLU A 364 29.70 7.74 -10.45
N ALA A 365 28.51 7.16 -10.66
CA ALA A 365 28.40 5.95 -11.49
C ALA A 365 28.29 6.28 -12.98
N SER A 366 29.44 6.69 -13.51
CA SER A 366 29.80 7.08 -14.86
C SER A 366 28.96 8.21 -15.47
N GLU A 367 29.63 9.30 -15.88
CA GLU A 367 29.05 10.40 -16.68
C GLU A 367 28.25 9.89 -17.89
N GLU A 368 28.57 8.68 -18.38
CA GLU A 368 27.89 8.04 -19.51
C GLU A 368 26.46 7.55 -19.20
N LEU A 369 26.18 7.03 -18.00
CA LEU A 369 24.93 6.30 -17.67
C LEU A 369 23.87 7.13 -16.94
N GLY A 370 24.18 8.34 -16.47
CA GLY A 370 23.21 9.24 -15.80
C GLY A 370 22.63 8.66 -14.51
N ASN A 371 21.55 9.23 -13.96
CA ASN A 371 21.02 8.80 -12.66
C ASN A 371 20.35 7.41 -12.71
N ASP A 372 20.44 6.65 -11.60
CA ASP A 372 19.74 5.36 -11.43
C ASP A 372 18.22 5.54 -11.24
N LEU A 373 17.45 4.46 -11.10
CA LEU A 373 15.99 4.44 -11.15
C LEU A 373 15.29 4.75 -9.80
N PHE A 374 15.99 5.35 -8.83
CA PHE A 374 15.38 5.76 -7.56
C PHE A 374 14.28 6.80 -7.85
N PRO A 375 13.06 6.64 -7.30
CA PRO A 375 11.95 7.57 -7.53
C PRO A 375 12.16 8.85 -6.71
N ALA A 376 13.07 9.70 -7.17
CA ALA A 376 13.54 10.88 -6.44
C ALA A 376 12.53 12.03 -6.38
N ASP A 377 11.57 12.09 -7.31
CA ASP A 377 10.65 13.22 -7.45
C ASP A 377 9.29 12.97 -6.79
N CYS A 378 8.75 11.75 -6.89
CA CYS A 378 7.39 11.45 -6.41
C CYS A 378 7.17 9.96 -6.11
N ILE A 379 6.46 9.65 -5.02
CA ILE A 379 5.90 8.32 -4.77
C ILE A 379 4.40 8.45 -4.45
N ILE A 380 3.55 7.86 -5.28
CA ILE A 380 2.10 7.87 -5.06
C ILE A 380 1.69 6.51 -4.48
N SER A 381 1.08 6.50 -3.30
CA SER A 381 0.38 5.32 -2.81
C SER A 381 -1.07 5.39 -3.25
N LEU A 382 -1.47 4.50 -4.17
CA LEU A 382 -2.85 4.41 -4.60
C LEU A 382 -3.74 4.01 -3.42
N PRO A 383 -4.93 4.62 -3.30
CA PRO A 383 -5.84 4.33 -2.21
C PRO A 383 -6.33 2.89 -2.30
N LYS A 384 -6.74 2.34 -1.17
CA LYS A 384 -7.34 1.02 -1.15
C LYS A 384 -8.76 1.10 -1.67
N PRO A 385 -9.13 0.40 -2.76
CA PRO A 385 -10.50 0.43 -3.26
C PRO A 385 -11.48 -0.19 -2.26
N TYR A 386 -12.70 0.35 -2.16
CA TYR A 386 -13.69 -0.03 -1.13
C TYR A 386 -13.92 -1.55 -0.98
N ARG A 387 -14.13 -2.25 -2.11
CA ARG A 387 -14.41 -3.71 -2.14
C ARG A 387 -13.18 -4.58 -2.41
N TYR A 388 -11.97 -4.02 -2.31
CA TYR A 388 -10.75 -4.79 -2.52
C TYR A 388 -10.43 -5.67 -1.30
N ILE A 389 -10.15 -6.95 -1.54
CA ILE A 389 -9.73 -7.90 -0.51
C ILE A 389 -8.22 -8.13 -0.63
N GLY A 390 -7.46 -7.72 0.39
CA GLY A 390 -6.00 -7.78 0.43
C GLY A 390 -5.45 -8.68 1.53
N ALA A 391 -4.15 -8.55 1.80
CA ALA A 391 -3.49 -9.35 2.83
C ALA A 391 -4.06 -9.11 4.24
N ASN A 392 -4.42 -7.86 4.57
CA ASN A 392 -5.02 -7.51 5.86
C ASN A 392 -6.35 -8.25 6.07
N GLU A 393 -7.22 -8.29 5.05
CA GLU A 393 -8.51 -9.00 5.12
C GLU A 393 -8.35 -10.51 5.30
N PHE A 394 -7.38 -11.14 4.63
CA PHE A 394 -7.21 -12.60 4.72
C PHE A 394 -6.51 -13.06 6.01
N PHE A 395 -5.58 -12.25 6.54
CA PHE A 395 -4.63 -12.73 7.54
C PHE A 395 -4.61 -11.93 8.85
N GLY A 396 -5.12 -10.69 8.83
CA GLY A 396 -5.01 -9.77 9.96
C GLY A 396 -3.56 -9.47 10.37
N TYR A 397 -3.37 -8.65 11.40
CA TYR A 397 -2.04 -8.38 11.97
C TYR A 397 -2.06 -8.08 13.48
N GLY A 398 -2.60 -8.97 14.32
CA GLY A 398 -2.48 -8.81 15.78
C GLY A 398 -3.30 -9.80 16.61
N SER A 399 -3.31 -9.60 17.93
CA SER A 399 -3.94 -10.44 18.94
C SER A 399 -4.88 -9.62 19.83
N ALA A 400 -6.16 -9.97 19.78
CA ALA A 400 -7.26 -9.58 20.67
C ALA A 400 -7.72 -8.10 20.64
N ASP A 401 -8.96 -7.97 20.16
CA ASP A 401 -10.00 -6.97 20.46
C ASP A 401 -10.08 -5.61 19.72
N GLU A 402 -9.05 -5.09 19.04
CA GLU A 402 -9.22 -3.93 18.11
C GLU A 402 -8.37 -4.03 16.82
N ASP A 403 -8.08 -5.25 16.36
CA ASP A 403 -7.34 -5.50 15.12
C ASP A 403 -8.26 -5.74 13.92
N VAL A 404 -7.74 -5.58 12.69
CA VAL A 404 -8.41 -6.03 11.46
C VAL A 404 -8.69 -7.53 11.58
N LYS A 405 -9.92 -7.88 11.96
CA LYS A 405 -10.40 -9.26 12.07
C LYS A 405 -10.20 -9.95 10.72
N PRO A 406 -9.45 -11.06 10.66
CA PRO A 406 -9.31 -11.78 9.39
C PRO A 406 -10.65 -12.38 8.99
N MET A 407 -10.98 -12.28 7.72
CA MET A 407 -12.14 -12.94 7.14
C MET A 407 -12.02 -14.47 7.30
N PRO A 408 -13.13 -15.18 7.53
CA PRO A 408 -13.16 -16.63 7.71
C PRO A 408 -12.96 -17.41 6.39
N LEU A 409 -12.02 -16.99 5.54
CA LEU A 409 -11.77 -17.54 4.20
C LEU A 409 -10.55 -18.49 4.16
N VAL A 410 -9.70 -18.47 5.18
CA VAL A 410 -8.49 -19.30 5.25
C VAL A 410 -8.78 -20.65 5.90
N ARG A 411 -8.23 -21.74 5.36
CA ARG A 411 -8.31 -23.10 5.88
C ARG A 411 -6.89 -23.63 6.11
N LYS A 412 -6.58 -24.03 7.34
CA LYS A 412 -5.24 -24.50 7.71
C LYS A 412 -5.03 -25.95 7.28
N ILE A 413 -3.99 -26.19 6.49
CA ILE A 413 -3.54 -27.52 6.10
C ILE A 413 -2.74 -28.12 7.27
N LYS A 414 -3.18 -29.29 7.76
CA LYS A 414 -2.52 -30.01 8.87
C LYS A 414 -1.55 -31.09 8.37
N GLU A 415 -1.79 -31.68 7.20
CA GLU A 415 -0.91 -32.74 6.68
C GLU A 415 0.38 -32.16 6.10
N VAL A 416 1.51 -32.83 6.33
CA VAL A 416 2.83 -32.36 5.89
C VAL A 416 3.26 -33.03 4.59
N ASN A 417 3.59 -32.21 3.58
CA ASN A 417 4.36 -32.50 2.36
C ASN A 417 4.18 -33.89 1.73
N PHE A 418 3.01 -34.14 1.12
CA PHE A 418 2.80 -35.23 0.16
C PHE A 418 3.63 -35.08 -1.14
N VAL A 419 4.32 -33.95 -1.30
CA VAL A 419 5.21 -33.65 -2.41
C VAL A 419 6.64 -33.55 -1.89
N ASP A 420 7.49 -34.50 -2.28
CA ASP A 420 8.91 -34.50 -1.93
C ASP A 420 9.73 -33.94 -3.10
N VAL A 421 10.15 -32.68 -2.97
CA VAL A 421 10.95 -31.99 -4.00
C VAL A 421 12.33 -32.61 -4.16
N LYS A 422 12.92 -33.19 -3.11
CA LYS A 422 14.26 -33.80 -3.17
C LYS A 422 14.20 -35.14 -3.91
N LYS A 423 13.21 -35.97 -3.60
CA LYS A 423 12.99 -37.28 -4.26
C LYS A 423 12.24 -37.15 -5.58
N LYS A 424 11.69 -35.97 -5.90
CA LYS A 424 10.86 -35.69 -7.07
C LYS A 424 9.62 -36.60 -7.16
N THR A 425 9.05 -36.96 -6.02
CA THR A 425 7.88 -37.85 -5.91
C THR A 425 6.65 -37.11 -5.40
N VAL A 426 5.47 -37.56 -5.83
CA VAL A 426 4.17 -37.12 -5.32
C VAL A 426 3.48 -38.34 -4.73
N GLY A 427 3.21 -38.31 -3.43
CA GLY A 427 2.51 -39.36 -2.69
C GLY A 427 1.00 -39.35 -2.97
N GLU A 428 0.22 -39.96 -2.09
CA GLU A 428 -1.25 -39.89 -2.16
C GLU A 428 -1.77 -38.48 -1.94
N LEU A 429 -2.91 -38.18 -2.57
CA LEU A 429 -3.54 -36.86 -2.40
C LEU A 429 -4.03 -36.74 -0.95
N PRO A 430 -3.65 -35.67 -0.23
CA PRO A 430 -4.08 -35.48 1.15
C PRO A 430 -5.57 -35.14 1.22
N ASP A 431 -6.19 -35.42 2.36
CA ASP A 431 -7.62 -35.16 2.56
C ASP A 431 -7.94 -33.66 2.46
N SER A 432 -7.01 -32.79 2.86
CA SER A 432 -7.15 -31.34 2.64
C SER A 432 -7.26 -30.95 1.16
N LEU A 433 -6.55 -31.62 0.25
CA LEU A 433 -6.66 -31.34 -1.19
C LEU A 433 -7.95 -31.94 -1.77
N LYS A 434 -8.33 -33.15 -1.35
CA LYS A 434 -9.63 -33.75 -1.71
C LYS A 434 -10.79 -32.85 -1.28
N LYS A 435 -10.73 -32.33 -0.05
CA LYS A 435 -11.68 -31.32 0.47
C LYS A 435 -11.66 -30.04 -0.36
N ALA A 436 -10.50 -29.53 -0.75
CA ALA A 436 -10.40 -28.33 -1.59
C ALA A 436 -11.06 -28.51 -2.97
N LEU A 437 -10.96 -29.70 -3.58
CA LEU A 437 -11.63 -30.03 -4.83
C LEU A 437 -13.16 -30.04 -4.68
N LYS A 438 -13.69 -30.63 -3.60
CA LYS A 438 -15.12 -30.55 -3.26
C LYS A 438 -15.58 -29.11 -3.00
N CYS A 439 -14.76 -28.32 -2.30
CA CYS A 439 -15.05 -26.90 -2.12
C CYS A 439 -15.11 -26.15 -3.46
N PHE A 440 -14.25 -26.46 -4.43
CA PHE A 440 -14.33 -25.82 -5.74
C PHE A 440 -15.65 -26.12 -6.46
N LEU A 441 -16.12 -27.37 -6.43
CA LEU A 441 -17.43 -27.75 -6.97
C LEU A 441 -18.57 -26.96 -6.31
N ILE A 442 -18.57 -26.87 -4.98
CA ILE A 442 -19.57 -26.10 -4.23
C ILE A 442 -19.52 -24.62 -4.63
N SER A 443 -18.32 -24.03 -4.74
CA SER A 443 -18.15 -22.64 -5.17
C SER A 443 -18.75 -22.39 -6.56
N VAL A 444 -18.51 -23.28 -7.53
CA VAL A 444 -19.06 -23.16 -8.89
C VAL A 444 -20.59 -23.24 -8.85
N ALA A 445 -21.14 -24.22 -8.13
CA ALA A 445 -22.59 -24.40 -8.02
C ALA A 445 -23.28 -23.20 -7.38
N VAL A 446 -22.75 -22.68 -6.27
CA VAL A 446 -23.31 -21.48 -5.62
C VAL A 446 -23.25 -20.26 -6.54
N ARG A 447 -22.16 -20.07 -7.29
CA ARG A 447 -22.07 -18.97 -8.27
C ARG A 447 -23.09 -19.11 -9.39
N ASN A 448 -23.37 -20.34 -9.84
CA ASN A 448 -24.41 -20.61 -10.82
C ASN A 448 -25.81 -20.26 -10.26
N CYS A 449 -26.10 -20.63 -9.00
CA CYS A 449 -27.32 -20.21 -8.30
C CYS A 449 -27.42 -18.68 -8.20
N ARG A 450 -26.29 -17.96 -8.07
CA ARG A 450 -26.21 -16.49 -8.08
C ARG A 450 -26.21 -15.86 -9.50
N LYS A 451 -26.60 -16.61 -10.53
CA LYS A 451 -26.72 -16.15 -11.93
C LYS A 451 -25.37 -15.77 -12.56
N GLU A 452 -24.25 -16.34 -12.09
CA GLU A 452 -22.91 -16.14 -12.66
C GLU A 452 -22.43 -17.29 -13.55
N LYS A 453 -23.34 -18.08 -14.13
CA LYS A 453 -23.05 -19.31 -14.88
C LYS A 453 -22.01 -19.16 -16.00
N ASN A 454 -22.06 -18.07 -16.77
CA ASN A 454 -21.12 -17.80 -17.87
C ASN A 454 -19.92 -16.94 -17.45
N LYS A 455 -19.72 -16.73 -16.15
CA LYS A 455 -18.51 -16.09 -15.63
C LYS A 455 -17.45 -17.16 -15.37
N PRO A 456 -16.17 -16.86 -15.63
CA PRO A 456 -15.11 -17.82 -15.38
C PRO A 456 -15.03 -18.18 -13.90
N ASN A 457 -14.70 -19.44 -13.61
CA ASN A 457 -14.38 -19.97 -12.30
C ASN A 457 -13.02 -20.64 -12.34
N THR A 458 -12.12 -20.28 -11.42
CA THR A 458 -10.78 -20.87 -11.38
C THR A 458 -10.46 -21.41 -9.98
N MET A 459 -9.84 -22.58 -9.91
CA MET A 459 -9.11 -23.08 -8.75
C MET A 459 -7.61 -23.11 -9.05
N LEU A 460 -6.78 -22.70 -8.09
CA LEU A 460 -5.33 -22.76 -8.21
C LEU A 460 -4.76 -23.83 -7.28
N ILE A 461 -4.03 -24.80 -7.81
CA ILE A 461 -3.21 -25.75 -7.04
C ILE A 461 -1.74 -25.42 -7.26
N HIS A 462 -1.11 -24.84 -6.23
CA HIS A 462 0.28 -24.41 -6.27
C HIS A 462 1.12 -25.12 -5.19
N VAL A 463 1.66 -26.28 -5.57
CA VAL A 463 2.37 -27.19 -4.66
C VAL A 463 3.81 -27.51 -5.12
N ALA A 464 4.03 -27.76 -6.42
CA ALA A 464 5.33 -28.19 -6.95
C ALA A 464 5.92 -27.19 -7.97
N ARG A 465 7.25 -26.98 -7.92
CA ARG A 465 7.97 -26.16 -8.94
C ARG A 465 8.34 -26.95 -10.19
N ILE A 466 8.62 -28.24 -10.03
CA ILE A 466 9.18 -29.08 -11.09
C ILE A 466 8.04 -29.58 -11.99
N LYS A 467 8.19 -29.37 -13.31
CA LYS A 467 7.21 -29.76 -14.33
C LYS A 467 6.74 -31.21 -14.19
N ASN A 468 7.68 -32.17 -14.13
CA ASN A 468 7.33 -33.59 -14.02
C ASN A 468 6.44 -33.90 -12.80
N MET A 469 6.64 -33.19 -11.68
CA MET A 469 5.82 -33.37 -10.49
C MET A 469 4.43 -32.76 -10.66
N GLN A 470 4.29 -31.69 -11.45
CA GLN A 470 2.99 -31.12 -11.79
C GLN A 470 2.20 -32.06 -12.70
N ASP A 471 2.85 -32.70 -13.66
CA ASP A 471 2.21 -33.68 -14.55
C ASP A 471 1.74 -34.92 -13.74
N ILE A 472 2.55 -35.42 -12.79
CA ILE A 472 2.15 -36.51 -11.88
C ILE A 472 0.99 -36.08 -10.97
N LEU A 473 1.05 -34.87 -10.40
CA LEU A 473 -0.02 -34.33 -9.56
C LEU A 473 -1.32 -34.19 -10.36
N ALA A 474 -1.24 -33.68 -11.58
CA ALA A 474 -2.40 -33.52 -12.45
C ALA A 474 -3.05 -34.86 -12.78
N ARG A 475 -2.26 -35.90 -13.07
CA ARG A 475 -2.80 -37.25 -13.27
C ARG A 475 -3.56 -37.74 -12.03
N LYS A 476 -2.96 -37.64 -10.83
CA LYS A 476 -3.62 -38.04 -9.58
C LYS A 476 -4.89 -37.24 -9.29
N VAL A 477 -4.89 -35.94 -9.58
CA VAL A 477 -6.08 -35.08 -9.43
C VAL A 477 -7.16 -35.48 -10.43
N ASN A 478 -6.82 -35.81 -11.68
CA ASN A 478 -7.78 -36.34 -12.66
C ASN A 478 -8.37 -37.67 -12.21
N GLU A 479 -7.52 -38.62 -11.79
CA GLU A 479 -7.95 -39.94 -11.28
C GLU A 479 -8.94 -39.78 -10.12
N TYR A 480 -8.61 -38.97 -9.11
CA TYR A 480 -9.53 -38.72 -8.01
C TYR A 480 -10.82 -37.99 -8.43
N PHE A 481 -10.73 -37.00 -9.31
CA PHE A 481 -11.87 -36.14 -9.63
C PHE A 481 -12.86 -36.81 -10.59
N PHE A 482 -12.36 -37.41 -11.68
CA PHE A 482 -13.19 -38.00 -12.74
C PHE A 482 -13.44 -39.49 -12.53
N ASP A 483 -12.48 -40.25 -11.99
CA ASP A 483 -12.64 -41.71 -11.88
C ASP A 483 -13.24 -42.14 -10.53
N GLU A 484 -13.15 -41.30 -9.49
CA GLU A 484 -13.68 -41.59 -8.14
C GLU A 484 -14.85 -40.66 -7.77
N LEU A 485 -14.61 -39.34 -7.66
CA LEU A 485 -15.59 -38.40 -7.12
C LEU A 485 -16.82 -38.20 -8.04
N GLN A 486 -16.62 -38.09 -9.36
CA GLN A 486 -17.71 -37.87 -10.31
C GLN A 486 -18.72 -39.04 -10.35
N PRO A 487 -18.31 -40.32 -10.50
CA PRO A 487 -19.23 -41.45 -10.41
C PRO A 487 -19.98 -41.49 -9.07
N MET A 488 -19.29 -41.28 -7.95
CA MET A 488 -19.92 -41.28 -6.62
C MET A 488 -21.04 -40.23 -6.51
N ILE A 489 -20.86 -39.05 -7.09
CA ILE A 489 -21.90 -37.99 -7.09
C ILE A 489 -23.06 -38.35 -8.01
N ILE A 490 -22.77 -38.85 -9.23
CA ILE A 490 -23.80 -39.17 -10.24
C ILE A 490 -24.66 -40.35 -9.79
N ASP A 491 -24.03 -41.40 -9.22
CA ASP A 491 -24.71 -42.60 -8.74
C ASP A 491 -25.45 -42.37 -7.41
N GLY A 492 -25.27 -41.20 -6.78
CA GLY A 492 -25.95 -40.81 -5.56
C GLY A 492 -25.41 -41.52 -4.32
N ASP A 493 -24.10 -41.75 -4.24
CA ASP A 493 -23.45 -42.33 -3.06
C ASP A 493 -23.79 -41.54 -1.79
N SER A 494 -24.30 -42.25 -0.78
CA SER A 494 -24.85 -41.61 0.41
C SER A 494 -23.77 -40.98 1.29
N GLU A 495 -22.57 -41.56 1.35
CA GLU A 495 -21.46 -41.02 2.15
C GLU A 495 -20.94 -39.71 1.53
N THR A 496 -20.65 -39.73 0.24
CA THR A 496 -20.20 -38.55 -0.53
C THR A 496 -21.24 -37.43 -0.49
N ARG A 497 -22.52 -37.78 -0.66
CA ARG A 497 -23.62 -36.81 -0.54
C ARG A 497 -23.64 -36.15 0.84
N ASN A 498 -23.61 -36.95 1.91
CA ASN A 498 -23.63 -36.43 3.28
C ASN A 498 -22.42 -35.53 3.57
N GLU A 499 -21.25 -35.87 3.05
CA GLU A 499 -20.05 -35.05 3.20
C GLU A 499 -20.18 -33.69 2.48
N ILE A 500 -20.73 -33.66 1.25
CA ILE A 500 -20.97 -32.42 0.51
C ILE A 500 -21.98 -31.54 1.25
N PHE A 501 -23.10 -32.10 1.71
CA PHE A 501 -24.09 -31.35 2.51
C PHE A 501 -23.46 -30.78 3.79
N ARG A 502 -22.65 -31.57 4.49
CA ARG A 502 -21.92 -31.10 5.67
C ARG A 502 -21.00 -29.92 5.34
N LEU A 503 -20.26 -29.97 4.23
CA LEU A 503 -19.42 -28.85 3.78
C LEU A 503 -20.25 -27.62 3.43
N ILE A 504 -21.41 -27.78 2.80
CA ILE A 504 -22.30 -26.66 2.49
C ILE A 504 -22.80 -26.01 3.79
N GLU A 505 -23.26 -26.79 4.76
CA GLU A 505 -23.86 -26.29 5.99
C GLU A 505 -22.83 -25.74 7.00
N GLU A 506 -21.81 -26.54 7.33
CA GLU A 506 -20.86 -26.19 8.39
C GLU A 506 -19.78 -25.20 7.94
N ASP A 507 -19.38 -25.23 6.66
CA ASP A 507 -18.35 -24.34 6.12
C ASP A 507 -18.97 -23.17 5.34
N TYR A 508 -19.71 -23.43 4.26
CA TYR A 508 -20.18 -22.37 3.37
C TYR A 508 -21.25 -21.47 4.00
N LEU A 509 -22.37 -22.02 4.47
CA LEU A 509 -23.44 -21.21 5.09
C LEU A 509 -22.95 -20.46 6.33
N SER A 510 -22.11 -21.11 7.16
CA SER A 510 -21.47 -20.47 8.32
C SER A 510 -20.57 -19.29 7.92
N THR A 511 -19.73 -19.49 6.90
CA THR A 511 -18.85 -18.43 6.37
C THR A 511 -19.66 -17.29 5.75
N THR A 512 -20.70 -17.60 4.96
CA THR A 512 -21.59 -16.59 4.36
C THR A 512 -22.25 -15.74 5.42
N LYS A 513 -22.75 -16.34 6.52
CA LYS A 513 -23.33 -15.60 7.66
C LYS A 513 -22.31 -14.67 8.31
N SER A 514 -21.13 -15.18 8.69
CA SER A 514 -20.09 -14.33 9.30
C SER A 514 -19.61 -13.23 8.35
N MET A 515 -19.54 -13.49 7.04
CA MET A 515 -19.24 -12.46 6.04
C MET A 515 -20.34 -11.41 5.93
N MET A 516 -21.62 -11.77 6.06
CA MET A 516 -22.72 -10.81 6.08
C MET A 516 -22.74 -9.98 7.35
N ASP A 517 -22.44 -10.58 8.51
CA ASP A 517 -22.49 -9.93 9.81
C ASP A 517 -21.28 -9.00 10.04
N ASP A 518 -20.07 -9.51 9.81
CA ASP A 518 -18.81 -8.81 10.14
C ASP A 518 -18.18 -8.06 8.95
N PHE A 519 -18.56 -8.41 7.71
CA PHE A 519 -17.89 -7.95 6.48
C PHE A 519 -18.89 -7.53 5.38
N SER A 520 -20.03 -6.97 5.79
CA SER A 520 -21.20 -6.66 4.95
C SER A 520 -20.87 -5.90 3.66
N ARG A 521 -19.89 -4.99 3.68
CA ARG A 521 -19.44 -4.22 2.50
C ARG A 521 -18.98 -5.09 1.32
N TYR A 522 -18.47 -6.28 1.59
CA TYR A 522 -18.03 -7.23 0.56
C TYR A 522 -19.16 -8.14 0.06
N MET A 523 -20.32 -8.10 0.73
CA MET A 523 -21.49 -8.94 0.48
C MET A 523 -22.65 -8.19 -0.18
N GLU A 524 -22.50 -6.89 -0.48
CA GLU A 524 -23.52 -6.10 -1.18
C GLU A 524 -23.93 -6.78 -2.50
N ASN A 525 -25.25 -6.82 -2.77
CA ASN A 525 -25.84 -7.50 -3.93
C ASN A 525 -25.54 -9.01 -4.03
N THR A 526 -25.23 -9.66 -2.91
CA THR A 526 -25.01 -11.11 -2.85
C THR A 526 -26.28 -11.81 -2.36
N GLU A 527 -26.81 -12.72 -3.21
CA GLU A 527 -27.99 -13.53 -2.88
C GLU A 527 -27.60 -14.73 -2.00
N LEU A 528 -28.44 -15.06 -1.03
CA LEU A 528 -28.38 -16.34 -0.30
C LEU A 528 -28.74 -17.50 -1.24
N PHE A 529 -28.28 -18.70 -0.90
CA PHE A 529 -28.49 -19.91 -1.69
C PHE A 529 -29.07 -21.03 -0.83
N ASP A 530 -29.82 -21.93 -1.46
CA ASP A 530 -30.36 -23.13 -0.82
C ASP A 530 -29.44 -24.35 -1.02
N SER A 531 -29.24 -25.13 0.03
CA SER A 531 -28.34 -26.29 0.00
C SER A 531 -28.77 -27.36 -1.01
N ASN A 532 -30.07 -27.55 -1.25
CA ASN A 532 -30.58 -28.54 -2.19
C ASN A 532 -30.39 -28.07 -3.63
N GLU A 533 -30.63 -26.78 -3.91
CA GLU A 533 -30.37 -26.20 -5.23
C GLU A 533 -28.88 -26.29 -5.59
N VAL A 534 -28.00 -26.00 -4.64
CA VAL A 534 -26.55 -26.15 -4.82
C VAL A 534 -26.18 -27.60 -5.13
N PHE A 535 -26.72 -28.56 -4.38
CA PHE A 535 -26.43 -29.98 -4.63
C PHE A 535 -26.95 -30.45 -6.00
N ALA A 536 -28.16 -30.04 -6.40
CA ALA A 536 -28.71 -30.34 -7.71
C ALA A 536 -27.82 -29.78 -8.84
N GLU A 537 -27.30 -28.57 -8.65
CA GLU A 537 -26.38 -27.95 -9.59
C GLU A 537 -25.02 -28.65 -9.64
N ILE A 538 -24.49 -29.15 -8.51
CA ILE A 538 -23.29 -30.00 -8.49
C ILE A 538 -23.50 -31.26 -9.35
N VAL A 539 -24.65 -31.93 -9.20
CA VAL A 539 -24.99 -33.11 -10.00
C VAL A 539 -25.07 -32.77 -11.49
N ARG A 540 -25.60 -31.60 -11.86
CA ARG A 540 -25.61 -31.11 -13.25
C ARG A 540 -24.19 -30.89 -13.78
N LEU A 541 -23.35 -30.18 -13.04
CA LEU A 541 -21.96 -29.88 -13.42
C LEU A 541 -21.16 -31.17 -13.68
N MET A 542 -21.39 -32.19 -12.86
CA MET A 542 -20.76 -33.50 -13.01
C MET A 542 -21.30 -34.29 -14.20
N ASN A 543 -22.62 -34.30 -14.43
CA ASN A 543 -23.22 -34.99 -15.59
C ASN A 543 -22.86 -34.36 -16.94
N GLU A 544 -22.76 -33.03 -17.00
CA GLU A 544 -22.44 -32.29 -18.23
C GLU A 544 -20.93 -32.03 -18.43
N GLU A 545 -20.07 -32.62 -17.59
CA GLU A 545 -18.60 -32.49 -17.65
C GLU A 545 -18.10 -31.02 -17.74
N LYS A 546 -18.69 -30.14 -16.92
CA LYS A 546 -18.43 -28.68 -16.97
C LYS A 546 -17.14 -28.23 -16.29
N ILE A 547 -16.30 -29.15 -15.80
CA ILE A 547 -15.06 -28.85 -15.09
C ILE A 547 -13.87 -29.32 -15.92
N ARG A 548 -12.87 -28.44 -16.13
CA ARG A 548 -11.65 -28.77 -16.89
C ARG A 548 -10.42 -28.68 -15.98
N ILE A 549 -9.50 -29.64 -16.11
CA ILE A 549 -8.21 -29.61 -15.39
C ILE A 549 -7.10 -29.24 -16.37
N HIS A 550 -6.37 -28.15 -16.09
CA HIS A 550 -5.29 -27.65 -16.94
C HIS A 550 -3.96 -27.56 -16.19
N VAL A 551 -2.88 -28.02 -16.83
CA VAL A 551 -1.50 -27.86 -16.32
C VAL A 551 -0.82 -26.71 -17.04
N ILE A 552 -0.47 -25.66 -16.31
CA ILE A 552 0.17 -24.47 -16.90
C ILE A 552 1.68 -24.57 -16.77
N ASN A 553 2.33 -24.85 -17.93
CA ASN A 553 3.75 -25.14 -18.04
C ASN A 553 4.52 -24.04 -18.79
N GLY A 554 5.83 -23.94 -18.54
CA GLY A 554 6.75 -22.94 -19.13
C GLY A 554 6.74 -22.85 -20.66
N ASN A 555 6.37 -23.93 -21.36
CA ASN A 555 6.46 -24.07 -22.83
C ASN A 555 5.12 -24.38 -23.54
N SER A 556 3.97 -24.41 -22.85
CA SER A 556 2.70 -24.82 -23.49
C SER A 556 1.92 -23.65 -24.10
N LYS A 557 1.23 -23.96 -25.22
CA LYS A 557 0.15 -23.16 -25.84
C LYS A 557 -1.12 -23.11 -24.98
N ASP A 558 -1.18 -23.87 -23.89
CA ASP A 558 -2.31 -23.93 -22.96
C ASP A 558 -2.26 -22.76 -21.95
N SER A 559 -2.34 -21.53 -22.47
CA SER A 559 -2.71 -20.37 -21.66
C SER A 559 -4.19 -20.45 -21.33
N LEU A 560 -4.60 -19.97 -20.14
CA LEU A 560 -6.02 -19.83 -19.83
C LEU A 560 -6.66 -18.85 -20.83
N SER A 561 -7.42 -19.38 -21.77
CA SER A 561 -8.07 -18.60 -22.83
C SER A 561 -9.44 -18.09 -22.40
N TYR A 562 -9.47 -17.18 -21.42
CA TYR A 562 -10.72 -16.58 -20.94
C TYR A 562 -11.52 -15.90 -22.06
N LYS A 563 -10.84 -15.16 -22.95
CA LYS A 563 -11.49 -14.48 -24.09
C LYS A 563 -12.08 -15.43 -25.13
N GLU A 564 -11.46 -16.59 -25.37
CA GLU A 564 -11.96 -17.55 -26.36
C GLU A 564 -13.20 -18.30 -25.85
N ASN A 565 -13.43 -18.32 -24.54
CA ASN A 565 -14.58 -18.96 -23.90
C ASN A 565 -15.54 -17.90 -23.30
N GLU A 566 -15.51 -16.66 -23.80
CA GLU A 566 -16.38 -15.59 -23.31
C GLU A 566 -17.85 -15.89 -23.66
N GLY A 567 -18.72 -15.86 -22.66
CA GLY A 567 -20.14 -16.19 -22.81
C GLY A 567 -20.47 -17.68 -22.61
N GLU A 568 -19.47 -18.54 -22.38
CA GLU A 568 -19.64 -19.95 -22.08
C GLU A 568 -19.33 -20.29 -20.60
N GLU A 569 -19.78 -21.45 -20.12
CA GLU A 569 -19.38 -21.99 -18.82
C GLU A 569 -17.90 -22.37 -18.84
N TYR A 570 -17.05 -21.62 -18.14
CA TYR A 570 -15.61 -21.87 -18.10
C TYR A 570 -15.12 -22.07 -16.66
N ASN A 571 -15.12 -23.33 -16.21
CA ASN A 571 -14.68 -23.73 -14.87
C ASN A 571 -13.38 -24.54 -14.94
N VAL A 572 -12.30 -24.01 -14.37
CA VAL A 572 -10.95 -24.57 -14.53
C VAL A 572 -10.24 -24.81 -13.21
N ILE A 573 -9.70 -26.02 -13.05
CA ILE A 573 -8.70 -26.34 -12.02
C ILE A 573 -7.32 -26.19 -12.67
N ALA A 574 -6.62 -25.13 -12.29
CA ALA A 574 -5.31 -24.78 -12.79
C ALA A 574 -4.21 -25.31 -11.86
N ILE A 575 -3.35 -26.18 -12.38
CA ILE A 575 -2.22 -26.78 -11.66
C ILE A 575 -0.92 -26.20 -12.21
N GLY A 576 -0.07 -25.66 -11.34
CA GLY A 576 1.29 -25.35 -11.78
C GLY A 576 2.23 -24.71 -10.77
N GLY A 577 3.33 -24.19 -11.31
CA GLY A 577 4.51 -23.75 -10.57
C GLY A 577 4.87 -22.29 -10.84
N ASP A 578 6.05 -22.06 -11.41
CA ASP A 578 6.63 -20.70 -11.48
C ASP A 578 5.86 -19.72 -12.38
N LYS A 579 5.10 -20.19 -13.40
CA LYS A 579 4.26 -19.30 -14.23
C LYS A 579 3.13 -18.60 -13.45
N PHE A 580 2.68 -19.17 -12.32
CA PHE A 580 1.66 -18.53 -11.46
C PHE A 580 2.24 -17.52 -10.47
N SER A 581 3.57 -17.49 -10.33
CA SER A 581 4.21 -16.61 -9.36
C SER A 581 4.17 -15.15 -9.77
N ARG A 582 4.20 -14.82 -11.07
CA ARG A 582 4.22 -13.43 -11.61
C ARG A 582 3.45 -13.31 -12.92
N GLY A 583 2.70 -12.21 -13.10
CA GLY A 583 2.14 -11.81 -14.40
C GLY A 583 0.95 -12.57 -15.02
N LEU A 584 0.36 -13.58 -14.38
CA LEU A 584 -0.88 -14.22 -14.87
C LEU A 584 -2.08 -13.81 -14.01
N THR A 585 -3.11 -13.25 -14.64
CA THR A 585 -4.39 -12.95 -13.98
C THR A 585 -5.28 -14.19 -14.04
N LEU A 586 -5.78 -14.64 -12.89
CA LEU A 586 -6.74 -15.73 -12.77
C LEU A 586 -8.14 -15.14 -12.55
N GLU A 587 -8.97 -15.16 -13.58
CA GLU A 587 -10.35 -14.67 -13.48
C GLU A 587 -11.21 -15.67 -12.71
N GLY A 588 -12.05 -15.16 -11.80
CA GLY A 588 -12.96 -16.00 -11.02
C GLY A 588 -12.27 -16.95 -10.04
N LEU A 589 -11.07 -16.61 -9.53
CA LEU A 589 -10.36 -17.46 -8.58
C LEU A 589 -11.15 -17.56 -7.25
N SER A 590 -11.71 -18.75 -7.00
CA SER A 590 -12.52 -19.07 -5.80
C SER A 590 -11.74 -19.92 -4.80
N VAL A 591 -11.02 -20.96 -5.25
CA VAL A 591 -10.28 -21.85 -4.36
C VAL A 591 -8.78 -21.81 -4.66
N SER A 592 -7.95 -21.65 -3.63
CA SER A 592 -6.49 -21.70 -3.73
C SER A 592 -5.93 -22.73 -2.77
N TYR A 593 -5.23 -23.74 -3.28
CA TYR A 593 -4.46 -24.70 -2.48
C TYR A 593 -2.97 -24.41 -2.63
N PHE A 594 -2.35 -23.91 -1.58
CA PHE A 594 -1.03 -23.31 -1.63
C PHE A 594 -0.13 -23.79 -0.48
N THR A 595 0.90 -24.56 -0.82
CA THR A 595 1.89 -25.08 0.15
C THR A 595 3.31 -24.63 -0.16
N ARG A 596 3.47 -23.74 -1.15
CA ARG A 596 4.79 -23.31 -1.61
C ARG A 596 5.33 -22.19 -0.72
N GLU A 597 6.44 -22.47 -0.05
CA GLU A 597 7.17 -21.46 0.70
C GLU A 597 8.14 -20.64 -0.17
N SER A 598 8.33 -19.39 0.24
CA SER A 598 9.40 -18.50 -0.23
C SER A 598 9.97 -17.74 0.95
N LYS A 599 11.27 -17.43 0.89
CA LYS A 599 11.98 -16.67 1.93
C LYS A 599 11.89 -15.15 1.72
N TYR A 600 11.18 -14.68 0.70
CA TYR A 600 11.16 -13.27 0.28
C TYR A 600 9.75 -12.66 0.29
N TYR A 601 9.59 -11.44 0.82
CA TYR A 601 8.29 -10.76 0.95
C TYR A 601 7.71 -10.46 -0.44
N ASP A 602 8.53 -9.87 -1.32
CA ASP A 602 8.15 -9.52 -2.70
C ASP A 602 7.53 -10.72 -3.44
N THR A 603 8.16 -11.87 -3.29
CA THR A 603 7.80 -13.10 -3.96
C THR A 603 6.55 -13.72 -3.37
N LEU A 604 6.42 -13.77 -2.03
CA LEU A 604 5.21 -14.30 -1.39
C LEU A 604 3.97 -13.45 -1.71
N MET A 605 4.07 -12.12 -1.65
CA MET A 605 2.95 -11.23 -1.97
C MET A 605 2.48 -11.36 -3.42
N GLN A 606 3.43 -11.48 -4.36
CA GLN A 606 3.10 -11.67 -5.77
C GLN A 606 2.50 -13.05 -6.07
N MET A 607 2.76 -14.04 -5.22
CA MET A 607 2.16 -15.38 -5.32
C MET A 607 0.74 -15.45 -4.76
N GLY A 608 0.31 -14.49 -3.94
CA GLY A 608 -1.04 -14.38 -3.39
C GLY A 608 -2.08 -13.96 -4.43
N ARG A 609 -2.40 -14.85 -5.37
CA ARG A 609 -3.38 -14.59 -6.45
C ARG A 609 -4.83 -14.50 -5.96
N TRP A 610 -5.09 -14.85 -4.70
CA TRP A 610 -6.39 -14.74 -4.07
C TRP A 610 -6.74 -13.31 -3.63
N PHE A 611 -5.82 -12.34 -3.74
CA PHE A 611 -6.14 -10.93 -3.54
C PHE A 611 -6.98 -10.36 -4.71
N GLY A 612 -7.58 -9.19 -4.50
CA GLY A 612 -8.37 -8.50 -5.52
C GLY A 612 -9.87 -8.47 -5.27
N PHE A 613 -10.61 -7.99 -6.26
CA PHE A 613 -12.07 -7.87 -6.20
C PHE A 613 -12.76 -9.23 -6.36
N ARG A 614 -13.85 -9.44 -5.60
CA ARG A 614 -14.64 -10.69 -5.59
C ARG A 614 -16.16 -10.39 -5.57
N PRO A 615 -16.69 -9.62 -6.55
CA PRO A 615 -18.08 -9.22 -6.53
C PRO A 615 -18.99 -10.46 -6.57
N LYS A 616 -19.99 -10.53 -5.69
CA LYS A 616 -20.97 -11.64 -5.58
C LYS A 616 -20.43 -13.01 -5.13
N TYR A 617 -19.14 -13.18 -4.89
CA TYR A 617 -18.57 -14.48 -4.49
C TYR A 617 -17.44 -14.40 -3.45
N ALA A 618 -17.26 -13.28 -2.75
CA ALA A 618 -16.25 -13.10 -1.72
C ALA A 618 -16.32 -14.16 -0.61
N ASP A 619 -17.52 -14.50 -0.16
CA ASP A 619 -17.80 -15.53 0.85
C ASP A 619 -17.49 -16.96 0.39
N LEU A 620 -17.36 -17.20 -0.90
CA LEU A 620 -17.05 -18.51 -1.46
C LEU A 620 -15.54 -18.76 -1.54
N CYS A 621 -14.73 -17.72 -1.34
CA CYS A 621 -13.28 -17.84 -1.44
C CYS A 621 -12.72 -18.77 -0.35
N ARG A 622 -11.87 -19.73 -0.73
CA ARG A 622 -11.18 -20.62 0.22
C ARG A 622 -9.68 -20.68 -0.09
N VAL A 623 -8.87 -20.31 0.89
CA VAL A 623 -7.40 -20.35 0.81
C VAL A 623 -6.87 -21.43 1.74
N PHE A 624 -6.46 -22.56 1.17
CA PHE A 624 -5.83 -23.66 1.89
C PHE A 624 -4.33 -23.44 1.95
N ILE A 625 -3.80 -23.18 3.15
CA ILE A 625 -2.37 -22.92 3.39
C ILE A 625 -1.89 -23.54 4.70
N THR A 626 -0.58 -23.73 4.84
CA THR A 626 0.03 -24.17 6.10
C THR A 626 0.06 -23.04 7.14
N GLU A 627 0.23 -23.40 8.41
CA GLU A 627 0.37 -22.44 9.51
C GLU A 627 1.55 -21.46 9.31
N ASP A 628 2.67 -21.94 8.78
CA ASP A 628 3.84 -21.10 8.52
C ASP A 628 3.57 -20.06 7.43
N ILE A 629 2.89 -20.46 6.35
CA ILE A 629 2.50 -19.55 5.27
C ILE A 629 1.51 -18.49 5.79
N TYR A 630 0.55 -18.89 6.62
CA TYR A 630 -0.37 -17.95 7.28
C TYR A 630 0.39 -16.88 8.05
N ARG A 631 1.34 -17.30 8.91
CA ARG A 631 2.17 -16.39 9.71
C ARG A 631 3.03 -15.47 8.84
N TRP A 632 3.54 -15.97 7.71
CA TRP A 632 4.33 -15.16 6.78
C TRP A 632 3.48 -14.10 6.10
N PHE A 633 2.27 -14.44 5.62
CA PHE A 633 1.40 -13.44 5.03
C PHE A 633 0.93 -12.39 6.04
N ALA A 634 0.56 -12.77 7.27
CA ALA A 634 0.18 -11.81 8.32
C ALA A 634 1.30 -10.79 8.61
N ARG A 635 2.57 -11.25 8.57
CA ARG A 635 3.72 -10.35 8.76
C ARG A 635 4.00 -9.46 7.58
N ILE A 636 3.85 -9.98 6.37
CA ILE A 636 4.02 -9.14 5.18
C ILE A 636 2.89 -8.10 5.09
N ALA A 637 1.67 -8.46 5.52
CA ALA A 637 0.55 -7.54 5.65
C ALA A 637 0.95 -6.35 6.54
N PHE A 638 1.44 -6.63 7.75
CA PHE A 638 1.98 -5.60 8.65
C PHE A 638 3.10 -4.76 8.02
N ALA A 639 4.12 -5.37 7.42
CA ALA A 639 5.23 -4.64 6.84
C ALA A 639 4.82 -3.76 5.65
N THR A 640 3.85 -4.21 4.85
CA THR A 640 3.30 -3.44 3.72
C THR A 640 2.49 -2.25 4.22
N ASP A 641 1.65 -2.48 5.22
CA ASP A 641 0.81 -1.44 5.85
C ASP A 641 1.67 -0.38 6.53
N ASN A 642 2.67 -0.81 7.31
CA ASN A 642 3.62 0.09 7.97
C ASN A 642 4.41 0.94 6.96
N LEU A 643 4.83 0.37 5.82
CA LEU A 643 5.50 1.15 4.77
C LEU A 643 4.55 2.17 4.12
N ARG A 644 3.28 1.84 3.92
CA ARG A 644 2.28 2.78 3.40
C ARG A 644 1.95 3.89 4.38
N ASN A 645 1.88 3.59 5.67
CA ASN A 645 1.66 4.60 6.71
C ASN A 645 2.86 5.55 6.78
N GLN A 646 4.09 5.05 6.61
CA GLN A 646 5.26 5.91 6.46
C GLN A 646 5.20 6.80 5.21
N ILE A 647 4.73 6.28 4.07
CA ILE A 647 4.52 7.09 2.88
C ILE A 647 3.49 8.18 3.20
N SER A 648 2.34 7.84 3.79
CA SER A 648 1.30 8.81 4.16
C SER A 648 1.81 9.89 5.11
N TYR A 649 2.52 9.50 6.16
CA TYR A 649 3.12 10.43 7.10
C TYR A 649 4.11 11.39 6.43
N MET A 650 4.95 10.89 5.51
CA MET A 650 5.84 11.74 4.73
C MET A 650 5.10 12.75 3.84
N CYS A 651 3.95 12.36 3.30
CA CYS A 651 3.10 13.24 2.50
C CYS A 651 2.55 14.40 3.34
N ASP A 652 2.07 14.08 4.55
CA ASP A 652 1.61 15.08 5.51
C ASP A 652 2.74 16.06 5.88
N GLU A 653 3.98 15.57 5.91
CA GLU A 653 5.18 16.37 6.15
C GLU A 653 5.74 17.09 4.91
N LYS A 654 5.13 16.95 3.74
CA LYS A 654 5.55 17.59 2.46
C LYS A 654 7.01 17.33 2.06
N ALA A 655 7.57 16.19 2.45
CA ALA A 655 8.96 15.85 2.19
C ALA A 655 9.14 15.07 0.88
N LYS A 656 10.24 15.29 0.13
CA LYS A 656 10.58 14.51 -1.09
C LYS A 656 11.11 13.11 -0.74
N PRO A 657 10.99 12.12 -1.65
CA PRO A 657 11.51 10.78 -1.41
C PRO A 657 13.02 10.77 -1.23
N LYS A 658 13.73 11.70 -1.88
CA LYS A 658 15.19 11.86 -1.76
C LYS A 658 15.63 12.43 -0.41
N ASP A 659 14.71 13.06 0.33
CA ASP A 659 14.96 13.76 1.59
C ASP A 659 14.34 13.02 2.80
N PHE A 660 13.53 11.98 2.55
CA PHE A 660 12.82 11.22 3.58
C PHE A 660 13.33 9.77 3.70
N GLY A 661 13.64 9.38 4.93
CA GLY A 661 14.13 8.06 5.25
C GLY A 661 13.01 7.01 5.37
N LEU A 662 12.89 6.13 4.38
CA LEU A 662 11.93 5.01 4.42
C LEU A 662 12.56 3.76 5.06
N ARG A 663 11.75 3.02 5.82
CA ARG A 663 12.15 1.75 6.45
C ARG A 663 11.14 0.65 6.24
N VAL A 664 11.61 -0.60 6.28
CA VAL A 664 10.77 -1.79 6.11
C VAL A 664 11.04 -2.77 7.24
N ALA A 665 10.00 -3.22 7.93
CA ALA A 665 10.12 -4.22 8.98
C ALA A 665 10.70 -5.54 8.42
N THR A 666 11.64 -6.16 9.14
CA THR A 666 12.34 -7.39 8.76
C THR A 666 12.03 -8.52 9.74
N HIS A 667 12.34 -9.76 9.34
CA HIS A 667 12.23 -10.91 10.23
C HIS A 667 13.40 -11.90 10.01
N PRO A 668 13.99 -12.53 11.05
CA PRO A 668 15.11 -13.47 10.90
C PRO A 668 14.85 -14.63 9.93
N GLY A 669 13.61 -15.12 9.88
CA GLY A 669 13.19 -16.21 8.99
C GLY A 669 12.71 -15.78 7.59
N LEU A 670 12.47 -14.48 7.36
CA LEU A 670 11.85 -13.99 6.13
C LEU A 670 12.48 -12.64 5.71
N LYS A 671 13.07 -12.60 4.53
CA LYS A 671 13.79 -11.45 3.98
C LYS A 671 12.85 -10.57 3.17
N ILE A 672 13.05 -9.25 3.21
CA ILE A 672 12.21 -8.29 2.46
C ILE A 672 12.28 -8.55 0.94
N SER A 673 13.49 -8.59 0.40
CA SER A 673 13.76 -8.94 -0.99
C SER A 673 15.11 -9.67 -1.08
N SER A 674 15.61 -9.91 -2.28
CA SER A 674 16.91 -10.54 -2.43
C SER A 674 18.02 -9.67 -1.80
N PRO A 675 19.01 -10.24 -1.09
CA PRO A 675 20.00 -9.45 -0.35
C PRO A 675 20.74 -8.43 -1.21
N LYS A 676 20.98 -8.75 -2.49
CA LYS A 676 21.64 -7.86 -3.44
C LYS A 676 20.81 -6.63 -3.83
N LYS A 677 19.48 -6.69 -3.75
CA LYS A 677 18.57 -5.58 -4.08
C LYS A 677 18.40 -4.57 -2.94
N VAL A 678 18.66 -5.01 -1.71
CA VAL A 678 18.49 -4.17 -0.50
C VAL A 678 19.82 -3.90 0.20
N LYS A 679 20.93 -4.24 -0.48
CA LYS A 679 22.30 -4.24 0.07
C LYS A 679 22.76 -2.85 0.52
N SER A 680 22.26 -1.81 -0.15
CA SER A 680 22.46 -0.41 0.19
C SER A 680 21.78 0.00 1.50
N GLY A 681 20.77 -0.74 1.96
CA GLY A 681 20.13 -0.50 3.25
C GLY A 681 20.92 -1.12 4.40
N ALA A 682 20.68 -0.61 5.60
CA ALA A 682 21.28 -1.10 6.84
C ALA A 682 20.21 -1.76 7.69
N LEU A 683 20.62 -2.81 8.40
CA LEU A 683 19.80 -3.39 9.44
C LEU A 683 19.94 -2.52 10.69
N GLN A 684 18.84 -1.94 11.12
CA GLN A 684 18.75 -1.18 12.36
C GLN A 684 17.62 -1.76 13.21
N LYS A 685 17.79 -1.78 14.54
CA LYS A 685 16.76 -2.29 15.46
C LYS A 685 16.05 -1.11 16.07
N LEU A 686 14.73 -1.05 15.89
CA LEU A 686 13.91 -0.13 16.67
C LEU A 686 13.67 -0.80 18.02
N ASP A 687 14.37 -0.31 19.04
CA ASP A 687 14.26 -0.82 20.40
C ASP A 687 14.34 0.33 21.40
N PHE A 688 13.24 0.55 22.12
CA PHE A 688 13.22 1.47 23.26
C PHE A 688 13.39 0.73 24.60
N SER A 689 13.78 -0.56 24.59
CA SER A 689 13.94 -1.33 25.83
C SER A 689 15.03 -0.72 26.71
N ASN A 690 14.71 -0.50 27.98
CA ASN A 690 15.62 0.08 28.97
C ASN A 690 16.08 1.53 28.67
N THR A 691 15.35 2.27 27.84
CA THR A 691 15.68 3.65 27.46
C THR A 691 14.79 4.69 28.16
N LEU A 692 15.25 5.95 28.11
CA LEU A 692 14.47 7.13 28.48
C LEU A 692 14.47 8.05 27.26
N THR A 693 13.29 8.31 26.75
CA THR A 693 13.09 9.15 25.57
C THR A 693 12.61 10.53 26.03
N VAL A 694 13.26 11.61 25.60
CA VAL A 694 12.98 12.99 26.04
C VAL A 694 12.90 13.90 24.84
N THR A 695 11.83 14.69 24.70
CA THR A 695 11.73 15.74 23.68
C THR A 695 12.84 16.76 23.90
N ARG A 696 13.70 16.94 22.90
CA ARG A 696 14.82 17.91 22.94
C ARG A 696 14.53 19.16 22.15
N ASP A 697 13.79 19.03 21.06
CA ASP A 697 13.48 20.11 20.12
C ASP A 697 11.98 20.11 19.83
N ILE A 698 11.43 21.31 19.68
CA ILE A 698 10.02 21.57 19.34
C ILE A 698 10.00 22.58 18.19
N ASP A 699 9.19 22.30 17.17
CA ASP A 699 9.04 23.22 16.05
C ASP A 699 8.16 24.40 16.44
N VAL A 700 8.47 25.58 15.95
CA VAL A 700 7.63 26.78 16.17
C VAL A 700 6.45 26.74 15.19
N ASP A 701 5.45 25.93 15.51
CA ASP A 701 4.24 25.73 14.71
C ASP A 701 2.98 25.81 15.59
N ILE A 702 2.18 26.85 15.36
CA ILE A 702 0.94 27.13 16.12
C ILE A 702 -0.08 26.00 15.94
N GLN A 703 -0.23 25.48 14.72
CA GLN A 703 -1.20 24.43 14.44
C GLN A 703 -0.80 23.13 15.15
N GLN A 704 0.50 22.85 15.23
CA GLN A 704 1.06 21.74 16.00
C GLN A 704 0.76 21.89 17.49
N TYR A 705 0.93 23.09 18.06
CA TYR A 705 0.64 23.34 19.46
C TYR A 705 -0.84 23.14 19.80
N ASP A 706 -1.74 23.64 18.95
CA ASP A 706 -3.18 23.47 19.14
C ASP A 706 -3.62 22.00 19.05
N THR A 707 -3.04 21.26 18.12
CA THR A 707 -3.29 19.82 17.94
C THR A 707 -2.80 19.04 19.16
N ASN A 708 -1.56 19.29 19.59
CA ASN A 708 -0.96 18.63 20.75
C ASN A 708 -1.70 18.96 22.05
N PHE A 709 -2.13 20.20 22.22
CA PHE A 709 -2.94 20.60 23.36
C PHE A 709 -4.26 19.82 23.38
N SER A 710 -4.92 19.69 22.24
CA SER A 710 -6.17 18.94 22.13
C SER A 710 -5.98 17.45 22.40
N ALA A 711 -4.85 16.87 22.01
CA ALA A 711 -4.50 15.47 22.32
C ALA A 711 -4.29 15.25 23.84
N VAL A 712 -3.58 16.17 24.51
CA VAL A 712 -3.41 16.13 25.98
C VAL A 712 -4.75 16.31 26.69
N ASP A 713 -5.56 17.28 26.25
CA ASP A 713 -6.88 17.52 26.84
C ASP A 713 -7.82 16.31 26.69
N ARG A 714 -7.88 15.71 25.50
CA ARG A 714 -8.64 14.49 25.22
C ARG A 714 -8.19 13.32 26.10
N MET A 715 -6.89 13.15 26.27
CA MET A 715 -6.31 12.08 27.07
C MET A 715 -6.74 12.15 28.54
N PHE A 716 -6.85 13.36 29.11
CA PHE A 716 -7.28 13.57 30.49
C PHE A 716 -8.81 13.60 30.63
N SER A 717 -9.54 14.21 29.69
CA SER A 717 -11.01 14.35 29.76
C SER A 717 -11.74 13.03 29.60
N THR A 718 -11.22 12.11 28.79
CA THR A 718 -11.82 10.79 28.57
C THR A 718 -11.35 9.76 29.61
N ALA A 719 -10.55 10.16 30.61
CA ALA A 719 -10.01 9.24 31.60
C ALA A 719 -11.07 8.95 32.68
N SER A 720 -11.16 7.71 33.14
CA SER A 720 -12.14 7.32 34.15
C SER A 720 -11.96 8.07 35.48
N LYS A 721 -10.71 8.42 35.81
CA LYS A 721 -10.35 9.24 36.97
C LYS A 721 -9.00 9.92 36.78
N VAL A 722 -8.92 11.18 37.16
CA VAL A 722 -7.67 11.94 37.34
C VAL A 722 -7.32 11.94 38.83
N TYR A 723 -6.09 11.56 39.16
CA TYR A 723 -5.57 11.52 40.54
C TYR A 723 -4.70 12.74 40.82
N LEU A 724 -4.88 13.34 42.00
CA LEU A 724 -3.95 14.34 42.51
C LEU A 724 -2.68 13.65 43.04
N SER A 725 -1.55 14.38 43.05
CA SER A 725 -0.28 13.90 43.59
C SER A 725 -0.41 13.20 44.95
N GLU A 726 -1.07 13.81 45.94
CA GLU A 726 -1.22 13.20 47.27
C GLU A 726 -1.91 11.83 47.21
N GLU A 727 -2.95 11.69 46.37
CA GLU A 727 -3.66 10.41 46.20
C GLU A 727 -2.75 9.35 45.54
N HIS A 728 -2.05 9.73 44.48
CA HIS A 728 -1.15 8.85 43.73
C HIS A 728 0.01 8.34 44.61
N PHE A 729 0.75 9.26 45.23
CA PHE A 729 1.91 8.90 46.05
C PHE A 729 1.50 8.17 47.33
N SER A 730 0.36 8.50 47.95
CA SER A 730 -0.14 7.77 49.12
C SER A 730 -0.41 6.30 48.81
N LYS A 731 -0.93 5.96 47.63
CA LYS A 731 -1.10 4.55 47.20
C LYS A 731 0.23 3.83 47.03
N LEU A 732 1.24 4.54 46.57
CA LEU A 732 2.61 4.04 46.40
C LEU A 732 3.39 3.97 47.73
N GLY A 733 2.80 4.42 48.85
CA GLY A 733 3.45 4.49 50.16
C GLY A 733 4.50 5.59 50.26
N ARG A 734 4.39 6.62 49.42
CA ARG A 734 5.34 7.73 49.27
C ARG A 734 4.70 9.05 49.71
N MET A 735 5.53 9.98 50.15
CA MET A 735 5.11 11.36 50.41
C MET A 735 5.49 12.26 49.24
N THR A 736 4.70 13.29 49.01
CA THR A 736 4.90 14.29 47.97
C THR A 736 4.50 15.67 48.48
N ASP A 737 5.12 16.70 47.93
CA ASP A 737 4.81 18.12 48.14
C ASP A 737 4.47 18.83 46.81
N ASN A 738 4.35 18.07 45.71
CA ASN A 738 3.97 18.58 44.39
C ASN A 738 2.45 18.43 44.13
N ASP A 739 1.99 19.13 43.10
CA ASP A 739 0.58 19.29 42.71
C ASP A 739 0.32 18.84 41.26
N HIS A 740 1.05 17.81 40.83
CA HIS A 740 0.90 17.18 39.52
C HIS A 740 -0.39 16.36 39.42
N LEU A 741 -0.78 16.06 38.18
CA LEU A 741 -1.95 15.23 37.88
C LEU A 741 -1.53 13.90 37.29
N PHE A 742 -2.20 12.83 37.72
CA PHE A 742 -1.87 11.46 37.33
C PHE A 742 -3.07 10.73 36.73
N LEU A 743 -2.80 9.95 35.69
CA LEU A 743 -3.66 8.89 35.21
C LEU A 743 -2.99 7.56 35.49
N GLU A 744 -3.74 6.60 36.04
CA GLU A 744 -3.26 5.26 36.38
C GLU A 744 -4.01 4.20 35.59
N ASN A 745 -3.37 3.06 35.35
CA ASN A 745 -3.95 1.91 34.64
C ASN A 745 -4.42 2.26 33.21
N ILE A 746 -3.65 3.11 32.53
CA ILE A 746 -3.93 3.48 31.14
C ILE A 746 -3.45 2.34 30.24
N SER A 747 -4.34 1.83 29.39
CA SER A 747 -4.00 0.75 28.48
C SER A 747 -2.93 1.18 27.48
N GLY A 748 -2.07 0.24 27.08
CA GLY A 748 -1.08 0.51 26.02
C GLY A 748 -1.72 1.01 24.71
N GLN A 749 -2.96 0.61 24.41
CA GLN A 749 -3.73 1.09 23.26
C GLN A 749 -4.00 2.59 23.30
N ARG A 750 -4.42 3.11 24.46
CA ARG A 750 -4.69 4.53 24.65
C ARG A 750 -3.43 5.40 24.57
N ILE A 751 -2.28 4.83 24.92
CA ILE A 751 -0.98 5.48 24.72
C ILE A 751 -0.56 5.48 23.25
N ILE A 752 -0.85 4.40 22.51
CA ILE A 752 -0.62 4.35 21.06
C ILE A 752 -1.44 5.43 20.35
N GLU A 753 -2.72 5.57 20.69
CA GLU A 753 -3.60 6.63 20.17
C GLU A 753 -3.06 8.03 20.47
N PHE A 754 -2.68 8.28 21.73
CA PHE A 754 -2.07 9.55 22.12
C PHE A 754 -0.84 9.89 21.26
N PHE A 755 0.08 8.94 21.05
CA PHE A 755 1.28 9.16 20.24
C PHE A 755 1.01 9.24 18.73
N SER A 756 -0.14 8.76 18.26
CA SER A 756 -0.60 8.94 16.87
C SER A 756 -1.26 10.30 16.66
N GLU A 757 -1.89 10.89 17.69
CA GLU A 757 -2.48 12.23 17.64
C GLU A 757 -1.46 13.34 17.97
N PHE A 758 -0.48 13.07 18.83
CA PHE A 758 0.52 14.03 19.26
C PHE A 758 1.65 14.17 18.21
N GLN A 759 1.73 15.34 17.60
CA GLN A 759 2.74 15.70 16.61
C GLN A 759 4.07 16.06 17.27
N THR A 760 5.13 15.30 16.98
CA THR A 760 6.50 15.56 17.43
C THR A 760 7.28 16.40 16.41
N SER A 761 8.35 17.10 16.82
CA SER A 761 9.16 17.94 15.90
C SER A 761 9.67 17.15 14.69
N LYS A 762 9.61 17.78 13.51
CA LYS A 762 10.09 17.29 12.21
C LYS A 762 11.59 17.01 12.20
N TYR A 763 12.31 17.59 13.14
CA TYR A 763 13.76 17.47 13.28
C TYR A 763 14.18 16.58 14.47
N ALA A 764 13.23 16.12 15.29
CA ALA A 764 13.51 15.24 16.42
C ALA A 764 13.63 13.77 15.95
N SER A 765 14.86 13.31 15.75
CA SER A 765 15.16 11.93 15.37
C SER A 765 14.86 10.90 16.47
N LYS A 766 15.16 11.19 17.75
CA LYS A 766 14.96 10.23 18.86
C LYS A 766 13.52 10.10 19.35
N VAL A 767 12.68 11.11 19.14
CA VAL A 767 11.33 11.20 19.74
C VAL A 767 10.30 11.42 18.65
N ASN A 768 10.08 10.40 17.84
CA ASN A 768 8.98 10.39 16.89
C ASN A 768 7.80 9.60 17.49
N GLY A 769 6.65 10.25 17.64
CA GLY A 769 5.45 9.65 18.25
C GLY A 769 5.05 8.33 17.58
N ASN A 770 5.09 8.27 16.24
CA ASN A 770 4.76 7.07 15.48
C ASN A 770 5.73 5.90 15.75
N ASN A 771 7.01 6.18 15.99
CA ASN A 771 8.00 5.15 16.33
C ASN A 771 7.71 4.54 17.71
N ILE A 772 7.38 5.39 18.69
CA ILE A 772 7.02 4.97 20.04
C ILE A 772 5.73 4.16 20.01
N ALA A 773 4.69 4.65 19.33
CA ALA A 773 3.43 3.94 19.12
C ALA A 773 3.65 2.56 18.49
N THR A 774 4.49 2.49 17.44
CA THR A 774 4.83 1.22 16.77
C THR A 774 5.53 0.25 17.72
N TYR A 775 6.48 0.73 18.52
CA TYR A 775 7.18 -0.11 19.50
C TYR A 775 6.25 -0.65 20.58
N ILE A 776 5.41 0.22 21.17
CA ILE A 776 4.43 -0.17 22.22
C ILE A 776 3.46 -1.21 21.67
N LYS A 777 2.92 -1.00 20.46
CA LYS A 777 2.02 -1.95 19.79
C LYS A 777 2.63 -3.35 19.68
N GLU A 778 3.93 -3.43 19.48
CA GLU A 778 4.65 -4.67 19.26
C GLU A 778 5.06 -5.34 20.58
N GLN A 779 5.42 -4.55 21.59
CA GLN A 779 5.61 -5.04 22.96
C GLN A 779 4.31 -5.59 23.55
N ASN A 780 3.16 -4.96 23.29
CA ASN A 780 1.84 -5.42 23.73
C ASN A 780 1.54 -6.87 23.27
N ARG A 781 2.04 -7.29 22.10
CA ARG A 781 1.85 -8.66 21.56
C ARG A 781 2.53 -9.73 22.41
N ASP A 782 3.63 -9.38 23.08
CA ASP A 782 4.34 -10.26 24.01
C ASP A 782 3.87 -10.00 25.48
N GLY A 783 2.81 -9.23 25.68
CA GLY A 783 2.24 -8.90 27.00
C GLY A 783 3.06 -7.88 27.80
N LEU A 784 3.88 -7.06 27.13
CA LEU A 784 4.72 -6.01 27.69
C LEU A 784 4.15 -4.62 27.38
N LEU A 785 4.45 -3.60 28.19
CA LEU A 785 3.94 -2.21 28.03
C LEU A 785 2.40 -2.09 27.89
N VAL A 786 1.65 -3.02 28.49
CA VAL A 786 0.19 -3.07 28.41
C VAL A 786 -0.50 -2.10 29.38
N ASP A 787 0.24 -1.60 30.39
CA ASP A 787 -0.24 -0.77 31.48
C ASP A 787 0.65 0.48 31.62
N TRP A 788 0.06 1.66 31.77
CA TRP A 788 0.77 2.94 31.79
C TRP A 788 0.30 3.85 32.91
N THR A 789 1.28 4.54 33.51
CA THR A 789 1.05 5.72 34.33
C THR A 789 1.39 6.96 33.52
N VAL A 790 0.52 7.97 33.57
CA VAL A 790 0.71 9.22 32.83
C VAL A 790 0.68 10.36 33.83
N CYS A 791 1.66 11.26 33.76
CA CYS A 791 1.76 12.42 34.63
C CYS A 791 1.76 13.70 33.82
N LEU A 792 0.82 14.60 34.10
CA LEU A 792 0.88 15.99 33.65
C LEU A 792 1.58 16.81 34.72
N ILE A 793 2.73 17.36 34.34
CA ILE A 793 3.59 18.14 35.23
C ILE A 793 2.97 19.52 35.40
N ASN A 794 2.63 19.83 36.65
CA ASN A 794 2.07 21.11 37.05
C ASN A 794 3.15 21.94 37.74
N LEU A 795 3.81 22.83 37.01
CA LEU A 795 4.88 23.70 37.51
C LEU A 795 4.71 25.11 36.92
N GLY A 796 5.30 26.11 37.58
CA GLY A 796 5.21 27.51 37.14
C GLY A 796 4.28 28.34 38.02
N LYS A 797 3.71 29.40 37.44
CA LYS A 797 2.76 30.31 38.10
C LYS A 797 1.32 29.97 37.73
N GLU A 798 0.40 30.26 38.64
CA GLU A 798 -1.04 30.04 38.45
C GLU A 798 -1.69 31.04 37.50
N ASP A 799 -1.09 32.22 37.34
CA ASP A 799 -1.57 33.31 36.47
C ASP A 799 -0.45 33.64 35.46
N PRO A 800 -0.66 33.43 34.14
CA PRO A 800 -1.95 33.23 33.47
C PRO A 800 -2.54 31.80 33.49
N GLY A 801 -1.75 30.77 33.79
CA GLY A 801 -2.22 29.37 33.83
C GLY A 801 -2.97 28.91 32.57
N PHE A 802 -3.53 27.70 32.58
CA PHE A 802 -4.49 27.21 31.59
C PHE A 802 -5.31 26.06 32.16
N GLU A 803 -6.28 25.53 31.40
CA GLU A 803 -7.12 24.40 31.83
C GLU A 803 -6.92 23.17 30.95
N ILE A 804 -6.87 21.99 31.58
CA ILE A 804 -6.88 20.67 30.93
C ILE A 804 -7.94 19.84 31.62
N ALA A 805 -8.93 19.35 30.87
CA ALA A 805 -10.06 18.56 31.37
C ALA A 805 -10.78 19.22 32.58
N GLY A 806 -10.87 20.55 32.60
CA GLY A 806 -11.46 21.34 33.69
C GLY A 806 -10.57 21.49 34.94
N HIS A 807 -9.33 21.00 34.91
CA HIS A 807 -8.34 21.22 35.96
C HIS A 807 -7.44 22.41 35.62
N LYS A 808 -7.21 23.30 36.59
CA LYS A 808 -6.30 24.44 36.44
C LYS A 808 -4.84 23.98 36.53
N ILE A 809 -4.08 24.28 35.48
CA ILE A 809 -2.66 23.96 35.32
C ILE A 809 -1.87 25.26 35.31
N LYS A 810 -0.72 25.26 35.98
CA LYS A 810 0.25 26.35 35.96
C LYS A 810 0.86 26.50 34.57
N ASN A 811 1.38 27.68 34.27
CA ASN A 811 1.83 28.05 32.93
C ASN A 811 3.03 27.26 32.37
N GLY A 812 3.68 26.40 33.17
CA GLY A 812 4.72 25.49 32.72
C GLY A 812 6.12 25.87 33.16
N ILE A 813 7.11 25.16 32.60
CA ILE A 813 8.52 25.38 32.94
C ILE A 813 9.07 26.57 32.13
N THR A 814 9.56 27.60 32.83
CA THR A 814 10.38 28.69 32.28
C THR A 814 11.87 28.37 32.38
N ARG A 815 12.67 28.75 31.36
CA ARG A 815 14.15 28.74 31.45
C ARG A 815 14.72 30.15 31.31
N HIS A 816 15.63 30.52 32.20
CA HIS A 816 16.36 31.80 32.16
C HIS A 816 17.87 31.56 31.92
N GLY A 817 18.54 32.41 31.14
CA GLY A 817 20.01 32.45 30.96
C GLY A 817 20.56 31.72 29.72
N GLU A 818 21.81 31.24 29.74
CA GLU A 818 22.45 30.51 28.61
C GLU A 818 21.73 29.19 28.21
N ASN A 819 20.77 28.73 29.02
CA ASN A 819 19.88 27.59 28.76
C ASN A 819 18.46 28.01 28.32
N SER A 820 18.28 29.25 27.88
CA SER A 820 17.01 29.74 27.30
C SER A 820 16.66 28.91 26.06
N VAL A 821 15.38 28.88 25.68
CA VAL A 821 14.95 28.29 24.42
C VAL A 821 15.76 28.92 23.28
N VAL A 822 16.72 28.19 22.73
CA VAL A 822 17.60 28.72 21.68
C VAL A 822 16.86 28.59 20.35
N PRO A 823 16.58 29.69 19.64
CA PRO A 823 16.10 29.60 18.27
C PRO A 823 17.20 28.99 17.43
N LEU A 824 16.96 27.79 16.91
CA LEU A 824 17.81 27.12 15.94
C LEU A 824 17.20 27.32 14.55
N ARG A 825 18.05 27.31 13.52
CA ARG A 825 17.64 27.32 12.10
C ARG A 825 16.71 28.50 11.77
N ASP A 826 17.21 29.72 11.94
CA ASP A 826 16.49 30.97 11.61
C ASP A 826 15.13 31.14 12.34
N GLY A 827 15.00 30.59 13.55
CA GLY A 827 13.79 30.75 14.38
C GLY A 827 12.68 29.72 14.13
N LYS A 828 12.92 28.70 13.31
CA LYS A 828 11.94 27.64 13.00
C LYS A 828 11.86 26.54 14.05
N VAL A 829 12.89 26.38 14.88
CA VAL A 829 12.98 25.32 15.89
C VAL A 829 13.45 25.90 17.21
N CYS A 830 12.83 25.43 18.29
CA CYS A 830 13.15 25.77 19.66
C CYS A 830 13.76 24.57 20.37
N SER A 831 15.03 24.66 20.77
CA SER A 831 15.63 23.61 21.61
C SER A 831 15.18 23.79 23.07
N VAL A 832 14.60 22.74 23.63
CA VAL A 832 14.05 22.70 25.00
C VAL A 832 15.06 22.10 26.00
N HIS A 833 16.20 21.61 25.50
CA HIS A 833 17.24 20.94 26.27
C HIS A 833 16.65 19.81 27.17
N MET A 834 17.30 19.47 28.29
CA MET A 834 16.85 18.37 29.15
C MET A 834 15.62 18.77 29.99
N LEU A 835 14.41 18.41 29.54
CA LEU A 835 13.11 18.68 30.21
C LEU A 835 12.93 18.11 31.63
N LYS A 836 13.86 17.29 32.10
CA LYS A 836 13.70 16.44 33.30
C LYS A 836 14.23 17.11 34.57
N SER A 837 13.39 17.16 35.61
CA SER A 837 13.86 17.35 37.00
C SER A 837 14.27 16.02 37.63
N LYS A 838 15.27 16.05 38.54
CA LYS A 838 15.78 14.84 39.21
C LYS A 838 14.64 14.09 39.92
N GLY A 839 14.46 12.81 39.60
CA GLY A 839 13.54 11.90 40.28
C GLY A 839 12.17 11.67 39.61
N HIS A 840 11.79 12.44 38.58
CA HIS A 840 10.47 12.30 37.94
C HIS A 840 10.27 10.95 37.21
N GLU A 841 11.34 10.35 36.70
CA GLU A 841 11.29 9.04 36.02
C GLU A 841 10.91 7.88 36.95
N TYR A 842 10.79 8.14 38.26
CA TYR A 842 10.44 7.17 39.28
C TYR A 842 9.03 7.37 39.85
N PHE A 843 8.21 8.25 39.27
CA PHE A 843 6.89 8.56 39.84
C PHE A 843 5.95 7.35 39.92
N ALA A 844 6.08 6.39 39.00
CA ALA A 844 5.29 5.15 39.03
C ALA A 844 5.79 4.08 40.02
N LEU A 845 6.92 4.30 40.73
CA LEU A 845 7.50 3.32 41.64
C LEU A 845 6.94 3.42 43.06
N SER A 846 6.63 2.27 43.67
CA SER A 846 6.31 2.16 45.10
C SER A 846 7.50 2.55 45.99
N GLN A 847 7.25 2.84 47.27
CA GLN A 847 8.30 3.18 48.24
C GLN A 847 9.42 2.13 48.28
N LYS A 848 9.06 0.84 48.23
CA LYS A 848 10.03 -0.25 48.24
C LYS A 848 10.86 -0.28 46.96
N GLU A 849 10.23 -0.20 45.80
CA GLU A 849 10.92 -0.18 44.50
C GLU A 849 11.83 1.05 44.36
N TYR A 850 11.38 2.20 44.86
CA TYR A 850 12.13 3.44 44.88
C TYR A 850 13.37 3.35 45.81
N GLU A 851 13.22 2.79 47.01
CA GLU A 851 14.35 2.57 47.91
C GLU A 851 15.38 1.58 47.35
N ASP A 852 14.91 0.49 46.74
CA ASP A 852 15.77 -0.52 46.13
C ASP A 852 16.53 0.07 44.91
N ALA A 853 15.86 0.90 44.11
CA ALA A 853 16.47 1.68 43.04
C ALA A 853 17.60 2.61 43.56
N LEU A 854 17.38 3.30 44.69
CA LEU A 854 18.38 4.18 45.30
C LEU A 854 19.56 3.43 45.92
N LYS A 855 19.35 2.22 46.45
CA LYS A 855 20.44 1.38 47.00
C LYS A 855 21.42 0.95 45.90
N ILE A 856 20.91 0.58 44.72
CA ILE A 856 21.74 0.16 43.58
C ILE A 856 22.65 1.30 43.11
N GLY A 857 22.12 2.53 43.04
CA GLY A 857 22.90 3.71 42.68
C GLY A 857 24.03 4.06 43.67
N ARG A 858 23.96 3.58 44.92
CA ARG A 858 25.00 3.77 45.94
C ARG A 858 26.06 2.65 45.96
N VAL A 859 25.77 1.49 45.38
CA VAL A 859 26.70 0.33 45.35
C VAL A 859 27.60 0.34 44.11
N SER A 860 27.20 1.02 43.03
CA SER A 860 28.05 1.22 41.84
C SER A 860 29.06 2.36 42.05
N ASP A 861 30.10 2.12 42.85
CA ASP A 861 31.24 3.03 42.95
C ASP A 861 31.95 3.14 41.59
N LYS A 862 32.03 4.38 41.06
CA LYS A 862 32.65 4.83 39.78
C LYS A 862 31.86 4.64 38.46
N GLY A 863 30.52 4.71 38.47
CA GLY A 863 29.71 4.75 37.24
C GLY A 863 29.12 6.14 36.92
N ASN A 864 28.91 6.45 35.63
CA ASN A 864 28.23 7.67 35.16
C ASN A 864 26.72 7.66 35.55
N GLU A 865 26.07 8.82 35.78
CA GLU A 865 24.64 8.89 36.20
C GLU A 865 23.71 8.08 35.26
N ASP A 866 24.02 8.03 33.96
CA ASP A 866 23.28 7.26 32.94
C ASP A 866 23.26 5.75 33.20
N THR A 867 24.36 5.19 33.74
CA THR A 867 24.48 3.75 34.02
C THR A 867 23.59 3.34 35.21
N ILE A 868 23.38 4.25 36.17
CA ILE A 868 22.52 4.01 37.34
C ILE A 868 21.04 4.00 36.91
N ALA A 869 20.60 4.99 36.14
CA ALA A 869 19.22 5.06 35.66
C ALA A 869 18.85 3.85 34.78
N ALA A 870 19.76 3.40 33.92
CA ALA A 870 19.58 2.20 33.11
C ALA A 870 19.50 0.91 33.94
N ASN A 871 20.19 0.82 35.07
CA ASN A 871 20.07 -0.33 35.97
C ASN A 871 18.74 -0.33 36.73
N ILE A 872 18.20 0.85 37.07
CA ILE A 872 16.90 0.97 37.73
C ILE A 872 15.78 0.57 36.75
N ARG A 873 15.78 1.11 35.52
CA ARG A 873 14.83 0.72 34.48
C ARG A 873 14.87 -0.78 34.18
N ALA A 874 16.02 -1.42 34.34
CA ALA A 874 16.18 -2.86 34.16
C ALA A 874 15.47 -3.73 35.21
N GLN A 875 15.07 -3.16 36.34
CA GLN A 875 14.35 -3.85 37.40
C GLN A 875 12.87 -3.46 37.50
N MET A 876 12.43 -2.47 36.72
CA MET A 876 11.03 -2.10 36.61
C MET A 876 10.21 -3.23 35.97
N ASP A 877 8.92 -3.32 36.32
CA ASP A 877 8.00 -4.27 35.71
C ASP A 877 7.90 -4.01 34.19
N PRO A 878 8.28 -4.96 33.32
CA PRO A 878 8.27 -4.75 31.88
C PRO A 878 6.86 -4.63 31.28
N LYS A 879 5.81 -4.87 32.07
CA LYS A 879 4.41 -4.61 31.69
C LYS A 879 4.02 -3.13 31.81
N LYS A 880 4.80 -2.33 32.56
CA LYS A 880 4.43 -0.97 32.95
C LYS A 880 5.29 0.10 32.28
N GLY A 881 4.65 1.07 31.63
CA GLY A 881 5.30 2.28 31.10
C GLY A 881 4.99 3.53 31.92
N LEU A 882 5.82 4.57 31.76
CA LEU A 882 5.58 5.89 32.34
C LEU A 882 5.73 6.99 31.27
N LEU A 883 4.69 7.80 31.13
CA LEU A 883 4.67 8.99 30.27
C LEU A 883 4.55 10.25 31.14
N LEU A 884 5.46 11.20 30.94
CA LEU A 884 5.42 12.51 31.58
C LEU A 884 5.21 13.58 30.51
N ILE A 885 4.28 14.50 30.76
CA ILE A 885 3.89 15.58 29.87
C ILE A 885 4.24 16.90 30.56
N TYR A 886 5.08 17.71 29.93
CA TYR A 886 5.61 18.95 30.46
C TYR A 886 5.06 20.15 29.70
N PRO A 887 4.22 21.00 30.32
CA PRO A 887 3.89 22.30 29.76
C PRO A 887 5.15 23.19 29.73
N ILE A 888 5.34 23.90 28.62
CA ILE A 888 6.51 24.77 28.40
C ILE A 888 6.05 26.22 28.34
N ASP A 889 6.67 27.06 29.18
CA ASP A 889 6.40 28.50 29.24
C ASP A 889 7.44 29.30 28.43
N TYR A 890 7.03 30.40 27.82
CA TYR A 890 7.89 31.32 27.06
C TYR A 890 7.90 32.70 27.73
N SER A 891 9.07 33.12 28.23
CA SER A 891 9.26 34.47 28.76
C SER A 891 10.11 35.31 27.79
N ASP A 892 9.52 36.33 27.17
CA ASP A 892 10.28 37.36 26.49
C ASP A 892 10.94 38.28 27.54
N THR A 893 12.16 38.73 27.26
CA THR A 893 13.10 39.28 28.27
C THR A 893 12.68 40.58 28.98
N GLU A 894 11.50 41.12 28.69
CA GLU A 894 10.89 42.24 29.41
C GLU A 894 9.39 41.98 29.64
N SER A 895 8.95 42.08 30.90
CA SER A 895 7.55 42.14 31.39
C SER A 895 6.84 40.83 31.80
N GLU A 896 5.85 41.02 32.68
CA GLU A 896 5.09 40.06 33.49
C GLU A 896 4.59 38.82 32.71
N THR A 897 4.55 37.65 33.37
CA THR A 897 4.08 36.37 32.83
C THR A 897 2.71 36.54 32.14
N ARG A 898 2.66 36.28 30.83
CA ARG A 898 1.44 36.29 29.99
C ARG A 898 1.44 35.02 29.12
N ASN A 899 0.28 34.68 28.55
CA ASN A 899 0.05 33.50 27.71
C ASN A 899 1.15 33.33 26.64
N PHE A 900 1.41 32.10 26.20
CA PHE A 900 2.43 31.81 25.19
C PHE A 900 2.20 32.67 23.95
N ARG A 901 3.14 33.59 23.64
CA ARG A 901 3.01 34.56 22.56
C ARG A 901 4.08 34.37 21.50
N VAL A 902 3.67 34.30 20.23
CA VAL A 902 4.53 34.34 19.05
C VAL A 902 4.12 35.55 18.22
N ASP A 903 5.06 36.40 17.82
CA ASP A 903 4.81 37.64 17.05
C ASP A 903 3.71 38.57 17.64
N GLY A 904 3.54 38.55 18.98
CA GLY A 904 2.56 39.37 19.69
C GLY A 904 1.13 38.80 19.77
N VAL A 905 0.89 37.59 19.25
CA VAL A 905 -0.40 36.88 19.30
C VAL A 905 -0.35 35.76 20.34
N GLU A 906 -1.43 35.58 21.12
CA GLU A 906 -1.53 34.50 22.13
C GLU A 906 -1.95 33.16 21.50
N HIS A 907 -1.26 32.09 21.89
CA HIS A 907 -1.48 30.73 21.41
C HIS A 907 -1.55 29.73 22.58
N LYS A 908 -2.02 28.50 22.30
CA LYS A 908 -2.07 27.43 23.30
C LYS A 908 -0.67 26.96 23.70
N THR A 909 -0.56 26.50 24.95
CA THR A 909 0.72 26.10 25.55
C THR A 909 1.33 24.88 24.84
N PRO A 910 2.62 24.94 24.43
CA PRO A 910 3.33 23.79 23.90
C PRO A 910 3.70 22.78 24.99
N PHE A 911 3.80 21.50 24.60
CA PHE A 911 4.15 20.40 25.50
C PHE A 911 5.41 19.66 25.07
N GLY A 912 6.26 19.33 26.04
CA GLY A 912 7.37 18.39 25.89
C GLY A 912 7.04 17.04 26.53
N LEU A 913 7.55 15.94 25.95
CA LEU A 913 7.30 14.58 26.44
C LEU A 913 8.55 13.94 27.02
N VAL A 914 8.36 13.15 28.08
CA VAL A 914 9.37 12.22 28.60
C VAL A 914 8.74 10.84 28.77
N VAL A 915 9.33 9.83 28.15
CA VAL A 915 8.83 8.45 28.14
C VAL A 915 9.87 7.55 28.77
N VAL A 916 9.46 6.78 29.77
CA VAL A 916 10.33 5.83 30.48
C VAL A 916 9.95 4.42 30.06
N PHE A 917 10.90 3.69 29.48
CA PHE A 917 10.71 2.30 29.10
C PHE A 917 11.48 1.36 30.04
N PRO A 918 10.80 0.40 30.70
CA PRO A 918 11.47 -0.66 31.44
C PRO A 918 12.27 -1.57 30.50
N LYS A 919 13.13 -2.43 31.06
CA LYS A 919 13.80 -3.47 30.26
C LYS A 919 12.83 -4.61 29.95
N GLY A 920 12.40 -4.68 28.70
CA GLY A 920 11.66 -5.80 28.14
C GLY A 920 12.57 -6.79 27.42
N ASN A 921 12.26 -8.08 27.50
CA ASN A 921 12.81 -9.12 26.63
C ASN A 921 11.93 -9.35 25.37
N GLY A 922 11.02 -8.41 25.08
CA GLY A 922 10.15 -8.49 23.90
C GLY A 922 10.98 -8.43 22.62
N LYS A 923 10.38 -8.84 21.51
CA LYS A 923 11.10 -8.87 20.24
C LYS A 923 11.35 -7.45 19.75
N SER A 924 12.62 -7.04 19.71
CA SER A 924 13.04 -5.86 18.96
C SER A 924 12.66 -6.03 17.49
N ILE A 925 12.00 -5.05 16.88
CA ILE A 925 11.72 -5.10 15.45
C ILE A 925 12.98 -4.62 14.73
N SER A 926 13.59 -5.53 13.99
CA SER A 926 14.63 -5.16 13.04
C SER A 926 13.97 -4.50 11.83
N TYR A 927 14.44 -3.32 11.46
CA TYR A 927 14.10 -2.65 10.21
C TYR A 927 15.30 -2.70 9.26
N GLN A 928 15.01 -2.78 7.97
CA GLN A 928 15.95 -2.39 6.94
C GLN A 928 15.66 -0.93 6.62
N VAL A 929 16.64 -0.05 6.80
CA VAL A 929 16.51 1.39 6.54
C VAL A 929 17.23 1.76 5.25
N ASN A 930 16.67 2.70 4.49
CA ASN A 930 17.27 3.11 3.22
C ASN A 930 18.52 4.00 3.47
N PRO A 931 19.37 4.21 2.44
CA PRO A 931 20.60 5.02 2.58
C PRO A 931 20.35 6.46 3.07
N ILE A 932 19.14 6.98 2.89
CA ILE A 932 18.75 8.34 3.28
C ILE A 932 18.70 8.47 4.80
N VAL A 933 18.11 7.48 5.48
CA VAL A 933 18.11 7.39 6.95
C VAL A 933 19.53 7.43 7.52
N MET A 934 20.50 6.79 6.85
CA MET A 934 21.87 6.68 7.35
C MET A 934 22.69 7.96 7.27
N LYS A 935 22.28 8.94 6.47
CA LYS A 935 23.07 10.16 6.19
C LYS A 935 22.58 11.41 6.92
N GLY A 936 21.34 11.42 7.38
CA GLY A 936 20.78 12.53 8.18
C GLY A 936 20.78 12.23 9.68
N ASP A 937 20.07 13.06 10.44
CA ASP A 937 19.76 12.83 11.87
C ASP A 937 19.00 11.50 12.08
N GLY A 938 18.63 10.76 11.03
CA GLY A 938 17.97 9.46 11.07
C GLY A 938 18.76 8.30 11.68
N ASN A 939 20.11 8.39 11.77
CA ASN A 939 20.90 7.42 12.53
C ASN A 939 20.59 7.45 14.03
N ASP A 940 20.24 8.62 14.57
CA ASP A 940 19.87 8.77 15.98
C ASP A 940 18.54 8.07 16.33
N ILE A 941 17.71 7.69 15.34
CA ILE A 941 16.44 6.97 15.56
C ILE A 941 16.69 5.54 16.11
N PHE A 942 17.87 4.97 15.84
CA PHE A 942 18.19 3.56 16.08
C PHE A 942 19.41 3.32 16.98
N ASP A 943 20.02 4.39 17.49
CA ASP A 943 21.17 4.40 18.41
C ASP A 943 20.78 4.61 19.89
#